data_AF-A0A8T4R9F8-F1
#
_entry.id   AF-A0A8T4R9F8-F1
#
_cell.length_a   1.000
_cell.length_b   1.000
_cell.length_c   1.000
_cell.angle_alpha   90.00
_cell.angle_beta   90.00
_cell.angle_gamma   90.00
#
_symmetry.space_group_name_H-M   'P 1'
#
loop_
_entity.id
_entity.type
_entity.pdbx_description
1 polymer ?
#
loop_
_entity_poly.entity_id
_entity_poly.type
_entity_poly.pdbx_seq_one_letter_code
_entity_poly.pdbx_strand_id
1 'polypeptide(L)'
;MKKLYAFLVMAIYLISLVPLAFAQDDNENNGASENTDLDKLMIDIRAFIVETPYNNVDSCVVGVKENFGDENSDFVEDSAKHFCNIWKFGSEDEKTKLDNLVSNIRTLVMQNPHDNIDACVGDVQNVYWAKNAEFVEDTAKHFCIAWATIKETEAEEDEQSDEATAEPSPKPVKDGTAVLPASKFKGKKLGQMVNSVKEDRGALVSRLAKLDKEIRKFVFETEHDNVDACVGDVQNKFWEEPADYVKHFALYHCNIWAIKEAKEDMKEGAEEKVSALKALPAYDLQKAMNVIKLNPELLEKLTSLSEKEKEVMSKYFTRARYKWCLENTEECKNVLKELVKPQVVKRRVIAKEELSESRQRYLRAKEAYKNELEEMRARKARFLELKKLKEEGSTEYSETEMVDTAKDYLLRSIEMLKNHLITIQERVKSSESLTEEEVNEKVKEIEDGLVKLDDLRARVDAATTKEELKVVTEELKDFWKEYRLVTKGQALELMQDKMKDILVRTNVLERKLDQMLQGAELRGIEIPEEVNALINTFSNQIEKARTLYTESRDIKNKAAEIRKEGFDTKEIQEEFNNLIVESNKKLQEARDAVTEAHKTLAEIITKILKVYNGKLPETTPEDIASQAEAEESAEAGVEA
;
A
#
# COMPACT_ATOMS: atom_id res chain seq x y z
N MET A 1 48.01 10.27 26.52
CA MET A 1 47.62 9.16 25.62
C MET A 1 46.36 8.40 26.04
N LYS A 2 46.24 7.75 27.22
CA LYS A 2 45.02 6.96 27.57
C LYS A 2 43.67 7.73 27.47
N LYS A 3 43.63 9.02 27.82
CA LYS A 3 42.43 9.88 27.64
C LYS A 3 42.09 10.16 26.16
N LEU A 4 43.07 10.08 25.26
CA LEU A 4 42.92 10.37 23.82
C LEU A 4 42.26 9.20 23.08
N TYR A 5 42.59 7.96 23.46
CA TYR A 5 41.90 6.75 22.99
C TYR A 5 40.42 6.72 23.40
N ALA A 6 40.07 7.19 24.59
CA ALA A 6 38.67 7.25 25.04
C ALA A 6 37.82 8.17 24.14
N PHE A 7 38.33 9.35 23.77
CA PHE A 7 37.65 10.24 22.82
C PHE A 7 37.61 9.69 21.39
N LEU A 8 38.63 8.96 20.94
CA LEU A 8 38.66 8.36 19.61
C LEU A 8 37.67 7.19 19.50
N VAL A 9 37.57 6.34 20.53
CA VAL A 9 36.54 5.29 20.63
C VAL A 9 35.15 5.90 20.76
N MET A 10 34.96 7.00 21.52
CA MET A 10 33.69 7.72 21.58
C MET A 10 33.28 8.31 20.23
N ALA A 11 34.23 8.86 19.46
CA ALA A 11 33.98 9.39 18.12
C ALA A 11 33.60 8.28 17.12
N ILE A 12 34.30 7.13 17.14
CA ILE A 12 33.94 5.97 16.32
C ILE A 12 32.58 5.40 16.74
N TYR A 13 32.28 5.33 18.04
CA TYR A 13 30.99 4.90 18.56
C TYR A 13 29.84 5.84 18.17
N LEU A 14 30.10 7.12 17.91
CA LEU A 14 29.11 8.07 17.36
C LEU A 14 28.98 7.98 15.83
N ILE A 15 30.01 7.52 15.12
CA ILE A 15 30.00 7.32 13.65
C ILE A 15 29.25 6.04 13.27
N SER A 16 29.33 4.98 14.07
CA SER A 16 28.58 3.73 13.84
C SER A 16 27.05 3.84 14.07
N LEU A 17 26.55 5.01 14.49
CA LEU A 17 25.13 5.21 14.81
C LEU A 17 24.26 5.60 13.62
N VAL A 18 24.88 5.92 12.48
CA VAL A 18 24.24 6.48 11.28
C VAL A 18 23.43 5.48 10.44
N PRO A 19 23.84 4.21 10.22
CA PRO A 19 23.18 3.34 9.22
C PRO A 19 21.70 3.02 9.45
N LEU A 20 21.17 3.19 10.67
CA LEU A 20 19.77 2.85 10.99
C LEU A 20 18.76 3.94 10.60
N ALA A 21 19.19 5.16 10.29
CA ALA A 21 18.32 6.20 9.71
C ALA A 21 18.17 6.06 8.18
N PHE A 22 19.00 5.22 7.54
CA PHE A 22 19.07 5.01 6.08
C PHE A 22 18.50 3.65 5.64
N ALA A 23 17.83 2.90 6.53
CA ALA A 23 17.18 1.64 6.19
C ALA A 23 15.77 1.80 5.57
N GLN A 24 15.38 3.03 5.25
CA GLN A 24 14.18 3.40 4.50
C GLN A 24 14.53 4.57 3.57
N ASP A 25 14.11 4.46 2.31
CA ASP A 25 14.13 5.50 1.26
C ASP A 25 15.48 5.73 0.53
N ASP A 26 16.00 4.70 -0.15
CA ASP A 26 16.94 4.82 -1.29
C ASP A 26 16.21 4.51 -2.61
N ASN A 27 15.24 5.34 -3.01
CA ASN A 27 14.84 5.47 -4.43
C ASN A 27 13.92 6.70 -4.66
N GLU A 28 14.50 7.88 -4.82
CA GLU A 28 13.81 9.03 -5.43
C GLU A 28 14.85 9.93 -6.11
N ASN A 29 14.85 9.95 -7.44
CA ASN A 29 15.72 10.81 -8.25
C ASN A 29 15.19 12.24 -8.21
N ASN A 30 15.87 13.14 -7.52
CA ASN A 30 15.54 14.57 -7.55
C ASN A 30 16.25 15.27 -8.71
N GLY A 31 15.44 15.79 -9.66
CA GLY A 31 15.91 16.59 -10.80
C GLY A 31 14.80 17.46 -11.38
N ALA A 32 14.58 18.63 -10.77
CA ALA A 32 13.91 19.83 -11.31
C ALA A 32 14.34 20.99 -10.39
N SER A 33 14.88 22.14 -10.81
CA SER A 33 14.58 23.08 -11.91
C SER A 33 13.27 23.84 -11.69
N GLU A 34 13.38 25.15 -11.49
CA GLU A 34 12.29 26.06 -11.11
C GLU A 34 11.36 26.41 -12.30
N ASN A 35 10.05 26.20 -12.12
CA ASN A 35 8.98 27.07 -12.61
C ASN A 35 7.69 26.74 -11.83
N THR A 36 7.13 27.72 -11.11
CA THR A 36 6.53 27.42 -9.79
C THR A 36 5.03 27.16 -9.68
N ASP A 37 4.22 27.50 -10.69
CA ASP A 37 2.75 27.40 -10.57
C ASP A 37 2.09 26.43 -11.56
N LEU A 38 2.51 26.37 -12.83
CA LEU A 38 1.93 25.45 -13.81
C LEU A 38 2.33 23.98 -13.54
N ASP A 39 3.61 23.72 -13.25
CA ASP A 39 4.08 22.38 -12.88
C ASP A 39 3.39 21.90 -11.58
N LYS A 40 3.10 22.81 -10.65
CA LYS A 40 2.35 22.52 -9.43
C LYS A 40 0.89 22.16 -9.73
N LEU A 41 0.19 22.92 -10.56
CA LEU A 41 -1.17 22.60 -11.01
C LEU A 41 -1.22 21.21 -11.68
N MET A 42 -0.22 20.88 -12.50
CA MET A 42 -0.13 19.56 -13.15
C MET A 42 0.14 18.42 -12.15
N ILE A 43 0.94 18.65 -11.12
CA ILE A 43 1.16 17.71 -10.01
C ILE A 43 -0.14 17.51 -9.21
N ASP A 44 -0.84 18.60 -8.88
CA ASP A 44 -2.08 18.57 -8.09
C ASP A 44 -3.22 17.87 -8.85
N ILE A 45 -3.38 18.13 -10.16
CA ILE A 45 -4.32 17.39 -11.03
C ILE A 45 -3.96 15.90 -11.08
N ARG A 46 -2.67 15.55 -11.25
CA ARG A 46 -2.22 14.15 -11.30
C ARG A 46 -2.49 13.43 -9.96
N ALA A 47 -2.23 14.09 -8.83
CA ALA A 47 -2.49 13.53 -7.50
C ALA A 47 -4.00 13.29 -7.28
N PHE A 48 -4.83 14.28 -7.61
CA PHE A 48 -6.28 14.17 -7.49
C PHE A 48 -6.89 13.04 -8.34
N ILE A 49 -6.37 12.81 -9.55
CA ILE A 49 -6.79 11.69 -10.42
C ILE A 49 -6.42 10.32 -9.82
N VAL A 50 -5.29 10.23 -9.11
CA VAL A 50 -4.85 8.99 -8.46
C VAL A 50 -5.65 8.69 -7.18
N GLU A 51 -6.04 9.72 -6.42
CA GLU A 51 -6.75 9.56 -5.15
C GLU A 51 -8.27 9.40 -5.30
N THR A 52 -8.86 9.81 -6.43
CA THR A 52 -10.31 9.81 -6.63
C THR A 52 -10.78 8.61 -7.48
N PRO A 53 -11.76 7.81 -7.00
CA PRO A 53 -12.26 6.65 -7.76
C PRO A 53 -13.20 7.07 -8.89
N TYR A 54 -12.75 6.93 -10.13
CA TYR A 54 -13.55 7.17 -11.33
C TYR A 54 -14.00 5.87 -12.01
N ASN A 55 -15.15 5.93 -12.69
CA ASN A 55 -15.72 4.76 -13.39
C ASN A 55 -15.34 4.71 -14.88
N ASN A 56 -14.98 5.85 -15.46
CA ASN A 56 -14.51 6.00 -16.84
C ASN A 56 -13.79 7.36 -17.03
N VAL A 57 -13.15 7.54 -18.18
CA VAL A 57 -12.40 8.77 -18.54
C VAL A 57 -13.31 10.01 -18.46
N ASP A 58 -14.54 9.95 -18.96
CA ASP A 58 -15.46 11.10 -18.94
C ASP A 58 -15.78 11.56 -17.52
N SER A 59 -16.01 10.62 -16.59
CA SER A 59 -16.23 10.92 -15.16
C SER A 59 -14.98 11.48 -14.47
N CYS A 60 -13.78 11.05 -14.90
CA CYS A 60 -12.51 11.59 -14.44
C CYS A 60 -12.29 13.02 -14.93
N VAL A 61 -12.55 13.29 -16.21
CA VAL A 61 -12.42 14.62 -16.80
C VAL A 61 -13.41 15.60 -16.16
N VAL A 62 -14.67 15.17 -15.92
CA VAL A 62 -15.66 15.99 -15.21
C VAL A 62 -15.20 16.28 -13.77
N GLY A 63 -14.76 15.27 -13.02
CA GLY A 63 -14.28 15.46 -11.65
C GLY A 63 -13.09 16.43 -11.54
N VAL A 64 -12.14 16.36 -12.48
CA VAL A 64 -11.01 17.30 -12.54
C VAL A 64 -11.49 18.72 -12.85
N LYS A 65 -12.38 18.91 -13.83
CA LYS A 65 -12.95 20.24 -14.12
C LYS A 65 -13.71 20.82 -12.91
N GLU A 66 -14.47 20.00 -12.18
CA GLU A 66 -15.23 20.43 -11.00
C GLU A 66 -14.32 20.86 -9.82
N ASN A 67 -13.05 20.46 -9.79
CA ASN A 67 -12.12 20.75 -8.69
C ASN A 67 -10.99 21.73 -9.06
N PHE A 68 -10.68 21.89 -10.35
CA PHE A 68 -9.59 22.75 -10.84
C PHE A 68 -10.02 23.77 -11.91
N GLY A 69 -11.27 23.74 -12.36
CA GLY A 69 -11.76 24.60 -13.43
C GLY A 69 -12.21 25.98 -12.98
N ASP A 70 -11.30 26.95 -13.00
CA ASP A 70 -11.59 28.35 -13.33
C ASP A 70 -10.29 29.06 -13.80
N GLU A 71 -10.45 30.20 -14.49
CA GLU A 71 -9.44 30.99 -15.23
C GLU A 71 -8.63 30.27 -16.35
N ASN A 72 -8.41 28.96 -16.29
CA ASN A 72 -7.69 28.17 -17.30
C ASN A 72 -8.49 26.92 -17.76
N SER A 73 -9.81 27.05 -17.98
CA SER A 73 -10.73 25.92 -18.22
C SER A 73 -10.27 24.96 -19.30
N ASP A 74 -9.74 25.48 -20.41
CA ASP A 74 -9.42 24.71 -21.60
C ASP A 74 -8.10 23.93 -21.42
N PHE A 75 -7.10 24.55 -20.76
CA PHE A 75 -5.88 23.86 -20.35
C PHE A 75 -6.16 22.78 -19.30
N VAL A 76 -6.99 23.08 -18.29
CA VAL A 76 -7.41 22.10 -17.27
C VAL A 76 -8.20 20.95 -17.92
N GLU A 77 -9.07 21.26 -18.88
CA GLU A 77 -9.81 20.26 -19.65
C GLU A 77 -8.90 19.32 -20.44
N ASP A 78 -7.94 19.84 -21.19
CA ASP A 78 -7.06 19.02 -22.03
C ASP A 78 -6.02 18.26 -21.20
N SER A 79 -5.54 18.86 -20.09
CA SER A 79 -4.71 18.18 -19.10
C SER A 79 -5.49 17.04 -18.41
N ALA A 80 -6.76 17.27 -18.07
CA ALA A 80 -7.63 16.22 -17.54
C ALA A 80 -7.82 15.08 -18.54
N LYS A 81 -8.12 15.38 -19.82
CA LYS A 81 -8.22 14.35 -20.87
C LYS A 81 -6.93 13.54 -20.97
N HIS A 82 -5.78 14.21 -20.98
CA HIS A 82 -4.47 13.56 -21.03
C HIS A 82 -4.24 12.63 -19.84
N PHE A 83 -4.33 13.12 -18.60
CA PHE A 83 -4.06 12.32 -17.41
C PHE A 83 -5.12 11.25 -17.12
N CYS A 84 -6.41 11.51 -17.39
CA CYS A 84 -7.46 10.50 -17.26
C CYS A 84 -7.34 9.38 -18.31
N ASN A 85 -6.82 9.67 -19.51
CA ASN A 85 -6.44 8.65 -20.47
C ASN A 85 -5.20 7.86 -20.02
N ILE A 86 -4.17 8.50 -19.45
CA ILE A 86 -3.00 7.82 -18.87
C ILE A 86 -3.43 6.88 -17.73
N TRP A 87 -4.29 7.34 -16.82
CA TRP A 87 -4.83 6.58 -15.70
C TRP A 87 -5.52 5.27 -16.12
N LYS A 88 -6.12 5.26 -17.31
CA LYS A 88 -6.78 4.08 -17.90
C LYS A 88 -5.79 2.96 -18.32
N PHE A 89 -4.52 3.26 -18.54
CA PHE A 89 -3.51 2.28 -18.93
C PHE A 89 -2.87 1.63 -17.68
N GLY A 90 -3.25 0.37 -17.45
CA GLY A 90 -3.20 -0.27 -16.14
C GLY A 90 -1.87 -0.90 -15.69
N SER A 91 -0.77 -0.78 -16.44
CA SER A 91 0.52 -1.38 -16.06
C SER A 91 1.67 -0.38 -15.90
N GLU A 92 2.54 -0.64 -14.92
CA GLU A 92 3.67 0.23 -14.57
C GLU A 92 4.69 0.38 -15.73
N ASP A 93 4.84 -0.66 -16.53
CA ASP A 93 5.69 -0.68 -17.73
C ASP A 93 5.08 0.14 -18.89
N GLU A 94 3.76 0.11 -19.07
CA GLU A 94 3.07 1.00 -20.01
C GLU A 94 3.14 2.45 -19.56
N LYS A 95 2.90 2.75 -18.27
CA LYS A 95 3.09 4.11 -17.71
C LYS A 95 4.52 4.60 -17.92
N THR A 96 5.53 3.77 -17.64
CA THR A 96 6.95 4.11 -17.85
C THR A 96 7.25 4.37 -19.33
N LYS A 97 6.70 3.57 -20.25
CA LYS A 97 6.83 3.82 -21.70
C LYS A 97 6.13 5.10 -22.14
N LEU A 98 5.02 5.46 -21.50
CA LEU A 98 4.23 6.64 -21.78
C LEU A 98 4.91 7.91 -21.23
N ASP A 99 5.39 7.89 -19.99
CA ASP A 99 6.19 8.97 -19.38
C ASP A 99 7.46 9.23 -20.21
N ASN A 100 8.14 8.18 -20.68
CA ASN A 100 9.27 8.33 -21.62
C ASN A 100 8.84 8.93 -22.97
N LEU A 101 7.67 8.54 -23.52
CA LEU A 101 7.17 9.12 -24.78
C LEU A 101 6.82 10.60 -24.61
N VAL A 102 6.12 10.96 -23.53
CA VAL A 102 5.79 12.34 -23.13
C VAL A 102 7.05 13.18 -22.95
N SER A 103 8.05 12.69 -22.23
CA SER A 103 9.34 13.38 -22.06
C SER A 103 10.08 13.59 -23.38
N ASN A 104 10.03 12.62 -24.30
CA ASN A 104 10.64 12.74 -25.62
C ASN A 104 9.89 13.75 -26.52
N ILE A 105 8.56 13.77 -26.47
CA ILE A 105 7.74 14.76 -27.19
C ILE A 105 8.02 16.17 -26.66
N ARG A 106 8.02 16.38 -25.33
CA ARG A 106 8.38 17.67 -24.70
C ARG A 106 9.78 18.12 -25.14
N THR A 107 10.75 17.20 -25.17
CA THR A 107 12.12 17.51 -25.60
C THR A 107 12.17 17.92 -27.08
N LEU A 108 11.45 17.21 -27.96
CA LEU A 108 11.41 17.51 -29.39
C LEU A 108 10.81 18.89 -29.67
N VAL A 109 9.69 19.23 -29.01
CA VAL A 109 9.00 20.52 -29.16
C VAL A 109 9.84 21.69 -28.63
N MET A 110 10.49 21.53 -27.48
CA MET A 110 11.27 22.63 -26.87
C MET A 110 12.64 22.85 -27.51
N GLN A 111 13.13 21.92 -28.34
CA GLN A 111 14.45 22.01 -28.98
C GLN A 111 14.43 22.45 -30.45
N ASN A 112 13.26 22.45 -31.11
CA ASN A 112 13.14 22.84 -32.51
C ASN A 112 12.33 24.14 -32.64
N PRO A 113 12.73 25.08 -33.52
CA PRO A 113 11.86 26.17 -33.92
C PRO A 113 10.78 25.62 -34.85
N HIS A 114 9.52 25.94 -34.56
CA HIS A 114 8.37 25.60 -35.39
C HIS A 114 7.71 26.89 -35.93
N ASP A 115 7.09 26.84 -37.11
CA ASP A 115 6.48 28.04 -37.71
C ASP A 115 5.08 28.36 -37.12
N ASN A 116 4.38 27.35 -36.60
CA ASN A 116 3.06 27.44 -35.97
C ASN A 116 2.72 26.10 -35.29
N ILE A 117 1.58 26.04 -34.59
CA ILE A 117 1.11 24.86 -33.87
C ILE A 117 0.92 23.65 -34.81
N ASP A 118 0.33 23.82 -35.99
CA ASP A 118 0.12 22.72 -36.94
C ASP A 118 1.44 22.13 -37.47
N ALA A 119 2.44 22.98 -37.71
CA ALA A 119 3.79 22.55 -38.09
C ALA A 119 4.46 21.78 -36.93
N CYS A 120 4.38 22.29 -35.71
CA CYS A 120 4.90 21.63 -34.51
C CYS A 120 4.25 20.24 -34.28
N VAL A 121 2.92 20.16 -34.38
CA VAL A 121 2.17 18.91 -34.28
C VAL A 121 2.60 17.94 -35.39
N GLY A 122 2.74 18.45 -36.63
CA GLY A 122 3.24 17.69 -37.77
C GLY A 122 4.65 17.12 -37.57
N ASP A 123 5.57 17.88 -36.98
CA ASP A 123 6.93 17.42 -36.70
C ASP A 123 6.95 16.30 -35.64
N VAL A 124 6.22 16.47 -34.54
CA VAL A 124 6.06 15.41 -33.52
C VAL A 124 5.41 14.16 -34.12
N GLN A 125 4.36 14.35 -34.91
CA GLN A 125 3.66 13.29 -35.63
C GLN A 125 4.62 12.55 -36.57
N ASN A 126 5.40 13.24 -37.39
CA ASN A 126 6.38 12.63 -38.31
C ASN A 126 7.42 11.75 -37.59
N VAL A 127 7.82 12.11 -36.37
CA VAL A 127 8.80 11.33 -35.57
C VAL A 127 8.16 10.12 -34.87
N TYR A 128 6.89 10.23 -34.42
CA TYR A 128 6.27 9.23 -33.53
C TYR A 128 5.05 8.47 -34.09
N TRP A 129 4.59 8.73 -35.32
CA TRP A 129 3.37 8.18 -35.93
C TRP A 129 3.18 6.66 -35.79
N ALA A 130 4.28 5.90 -35.75
CA ALA A 130 4.27 4.44 -35.64
C ALA A 130 3.80 3.90 -34.26
N LYS A 131 3.50 4.77 -33.29
CA LYS A 131 3.03 4.39 -31.95
C LYS A 131 1.81 5.22 -31.54
N ASN A 132 0.63 4.60 -31.46
CA ASN A 132 -0.60 5.20 -30.90
C ASN A 132 -0.90 6.63 -31.41
N ALA A 133 -1.15 6.76 -32.72
CA ALA A 133 -1.27 8.05 -33.40
C ALA A 133 -2.20 9.07 -32.72
N GLU A 134 -3.37 8.64 -32.22
CA GLU A 134 -4.35 9.50 -31.52
C GLU A 134 -3.78 10.10 -30.21
N PHE A 135 -3.08 9.29 -29.40
CA PHE A 135 -2.41 9.78 -28.18
C PHE A 135 -1.23 10.70 -28.49
N VAL A 136 -0.45 10.38 -29.53
CA VAL A 136 0.69 11.21 -29.98
C VAL A 136 0.20 12.57 -30.48
N GLU A 137 -0.90 12.61 -31.22
CA GLU A 137 -1.51 13.84 -31.72
C GLU A 137 -2.00 14.75 -30.59
N ASP A 138 -2.76 14.23 -29.63
CA ASP A 138 -3.26 15.04 -28.50
C ASP A 138 -2.13 15.52 -27.59
N THR A 139 -1.13 14.67 -27.33
CA THR A 139 0.07 15.04 -26.55
C THR A 139 0.92 16.07 -27.27
N ALA A 140 1.07 15.95 -28.60
CA ALA A 140 1.78 16.94 -29.42
C ALA A 140 1.08 18.30 -29.35
N LYS A 141 -0.24 18.35 -29.57
CA LYS A 141 -1.04 19.59 -29.49
C LYS A 141 -0.82 20.30 -28.15
N HIS A 142 -0.89 19.58 -27.03
CA HIS A 142 -0.70 20.15 -25.70
C HIS A 142 0.67 20.84 -25.54
N PHE A 143 1.77 20.17 -25.90
CA PHE A 143 3.10 20.78 -25.82
C PHE A 143 3.34 21.88 -26.85
N CYS A 144 2.80 21.75 -28.07
CA CYS A 144 2.91 22.76 -29.12
C CYS A 144 2.13 24.05 -28.78
N ILE A 145 0.98 23.93 -28.13
CA ILE A 145 0.24 25.08 -27.58
C ILE A 145 1.06 25.75 -26.48
N ALA A 146 1.56 24.99 -25.49
CA ALA A 146 2.38 25.55 -24.42
C ALA A 146 3.65 26.26 -24.94
N TRP A 147 4.32 25.70 -25.95
CA TRP A 147 5.45 26.32 -26.65
C TRP A 147 5.05 27.63 -27.35
N ALA A 148 3.90 27.66 -28.03
CA ALA A 148 3.40 28.85 -28.70
C ALA A 148 3.06 29.97 -27.69
N THR A 149 2.39 29.64 -26.58
CA THR A 149 2.09 30.59 -25.51
C THR A 149 3.35 31.17 -24.88
N ILE A 150 4.38 30.35 -24.63
CA ILE A 150 5.68 30.85 -24.15
C ILE A 150 6.29 31.85 -25.15
N LYS A 151 6.23 31.54 -26.46
CA LYS A 151 6.72 32.44 -27.51
C LYS A 151 5.92 33.73 -27.65
N GLU A 152 4.61 33.69 -27.45
CA GLU A 152 3.75 34.86 -27.39
C GLU A 152 4.10 35.73 -26.17
N THR A 153 4.31 35.15 -24.98
CA THR A 153 4.74 35.92 -23.80
C THR A 153 6.16 36.51 -23.93
N GLU A 154 7.10 35.79 -24.54
CA GLU A 154 8.44 36.35 -24.84
C GLU A 154 8.36 37.53 -25.82
N ALA A 155 7.48 37.45 -26.83
CA ALA A 155 7.25 38.54 -27.77
C ALA A 155 6.51 39.74 -27.15
N GLU A 156 5.55 39.51 -26.25
CA GLU A 156 4.86 40.57 -25.51
C GLU A 156 5.79 41.28 -24.50
N GLU A 157 6.75 40.57 -23.88
CA GLU A 157 7.80 41.20 -23.05
C GLU A 157 8.77 42.07 -23.88
N ASP A 158 9.12 41.64 -25.09
CA ASP A 158 9.91 42.44 -26.03
C ASP A 158 9.10 43.67 -26.52
N GLU A 159 7.83 43.53 -26.91
CA GLU A 159 6.97 44.66 -27.35
C GLU A 159 6.65 45.65 -26.22
N GLN A 160 6.52 45.20 -24.96
CA GLN A 160 6.37 46.10 -23.80
C GLN A 160 7.60 46.99 -23.55
N SER A 161 8.76 46.65 -24.13
CA SER A 161 9.94 47.51 -24.10
C SER A 161 9.89 48.66 -25.13
N ASP A 162 9.10 48.51 -26.20
CA ASP A 162 9.02 49.44 -27.32
C ASP A 162 7.72 50.28 -27.36
N GLU A 163 6.59 49.79 -26.84
CA GLU A 163 5.27 50.44 -27.05
C GLU A 163 4.88 51.52 -26.00
N ALA A 164 5.80 52.46 -25.75
CA ALA A 164 5.57 53.60 -24.85
C ALA A 164 4.80 54.79 -25.50
N THR A 165 4.03 54.61 -26.58
CA THR A 165 3.13 55.66 -27.14
C THR A 165 2.02 55.14 -28.09
N ALA A 166 0.75 55.11 -27.65
CA ALA A 166 -0.45 55.57 -28.41
C ALA A 166 -1.79 55.36 -27.65
N GLU A 167 -2.80 56.20 -27.90
CA GLU A 167 -4.17 56.09 -27.35
C GLU A 167 -5.20 55.50 -28.36
N PRO A 168 -6.35 54.93 -27.91
CA PRO A 168 -7.20 54.05 -28.74
C PRO A 168 -8.59 54.62 -29.15
N SER A 169 -9.21 54.07 -30.22
CA SER A 169 -10.68 53.94 -30.49
C SER A 169 -10.97 53.57 -31.97
N PRO A 170 -12.19 53.09 -32.38
CA PRO A 170 -13.15 52.16 -31.74
C PRO A 170 -13.75 51.08 -32.72
N LYS A 171 -14.64 50.20 -32.21
CA LYS A 171 -15.31 49.07 -32.95
C LYS A 171 -16.53 49.47 -33.82
N PRO A 172 -16.92 48.64 -34.82
CA PRO A 172 -18.33 48.48 -35.26
C PRO A 172 -18.84 47.00 -35.26
N VAL A 173 -19.97 46.72 -35.95
CA VAL A 173 -21.03 45.73 -35.55
C VAL A 173 -21.45 44.70 -36.64
N LYS A 174 -21.96 43.53 -36.17
CA LYS A 174 -22.76 42.39 -36.77
C LYS A 174 -23.40 42.47 -38.18
N ASP A 175 -23.55 41.29 -38.83
CA ASP A 175 -24.83 40.64 -39.26
C ASP A 175 -24.63 39.15 -39.71
N GLY A 176 -25.60 38.27 -40.07
CA GLY A 176 -27.08 38.43 -40.09
C GLY A 176 -28.04 37.27 -40.54
N THR A 177 -27.65 36.10 -41.09
CA THR A 177 -28.59 35.21 -41.87
C THR A 177 -28.80 33.74 -41.43
N ALA A 178 -29.91 33.13 -41.88
CA ALA A 178 -30.54 31.90 -41.32
C ALA A 178 -30.73 30.74 -42.33
N VAL A 179 -31.22 29.56 -41.87
CA VAL A 179 -32.45 28.83 -42.34
C VAL A 179 -32.69 27.49 -41.58
N LEU A 180 -33.95 27.04 -41.50
CA LEU A 180 -34.57 25.90 -40.77
C LEU A 180 -34.96 24.72 -41.71
N PRO A 181 -35.63 23.59 -41.31
CA PRO A 181 -35.75 22.86 -40.03
C PRO A 181 -35.72 21.29 -40.08
N ALA A 182 -35.66 20.66 -38.89
CA ALA A 182 -36.36 19.42 -38.44
C ALA A 182 -36.18 18.03 -39.09
N SER A 183 -35.84 17.05 -38.24
CA SER A 183 -36.49 15.73 -38.24
C SER A 183 -36.76 15.24 -36.81
N LYS A 184 -37.81 14.43 -36.61
CA LYS A 184 -38.26 13.90 -35.30
C LYS A 184 -37.93 12.42 -35.19
N PHE A 185 -37.35 11.98 -34.07
CA PHE A 185 -37.59 10.61 -33.57
C PHE A 185 -37.92 10.64 -32.08
N LYS A 186 -39.05 10.01 -31.72
CA LYS A 186 -39.58 10.01 -30.35
C LYS A 186 -38.92 8.92 -29.52
N GLY A 187 -38.39 9.27 -28.35
CA GLY A 187 -38.16 8.30 -27.30
C GLY A 187 -39.48 7.66 -26.84
N LYS A 188 -39.63 6.34 -26.99
CA LYS A 188 -40.69 5.57 -26.30
C LYS A 188 -40.45 4.06 -26.18
N LYS A 189 -39.20 3.57 -26.26
CA LYS A 189 -38.89 2.12 -26.19
C LYS A 189 -37.97 1.67 -25.04
N LEU A 190 -37.15 2.54 -24.43
CA LEU A 190 -36.32 2.14 -23.27
C LEU A 190 -37.14 1.90 -21.99
N GLY A 191 -38.15 2.74 -21.72
CA GLY A 191 -38.97 2.67 -20.51
C GLY A 191 -39.90 1.45 -20.41
N GLN A 192 -39.94 0.56 -21.40
CA GLN A 192 -40.71 -0.69 -21.36
C GLN A 192 -39.84 -1.96 -21.18
N MET A 193 -38.51 -1.85 -21.21
CA MET A 193 -37.59 -2.97 -20.92
C MET A 193 -37.14 -3.04 -19.44
N VAL A 194 -37.38 -2.00 -18.64
CA VAL A 194 -36.94 -1.91 -17.24
C VAL A 194 -37.96 -2.47 -16.23
N ASN A 195 -39.18 -2.83 -16.68
CA ASN A 195 -40.29 -3.25 -15.81
C ASN A 195 -40.57 -4.76 -15.77
N SER A 196 -39.67 -5.62 -16.28
CA SER A 196 -39.90 -7.08 -16.34
C SER A 196 -39.07 -7.92 -15.36
N VAL A 197 -38.19 -7.33 -14.54
CA VAL A 197 -37.44 -8.07 -13.50
C VAL A 197 -37.50 -7.34 -12.15
N LYS A 198 -38.62 -7.56 -11.47
CA LYS A 198 -38.72 -7.47 -10.00
C LYS A 198 -39.34 -8.78 -9.50
N GLU A 199 -38.60 -9.88 -9.63
CA GLU A 199 -38.87 -11.04 -8.78
C GLU A 199 -38.66 -10.60 -7.32
N ASP A 200 -39.59 -10.95 -6.44
CA ASP A 200 -39.42 -10.78 -5.01
C ASP A 200 -38.19 -11.60 -4.56
N ARG A 201 -37.30 -11.00 -3.75
CA ARG A 201 -36.09 -11.68 -3.24
C ARG A 201 -36.45 -12.98 -2.53
N GLY A 202 -37.60 -13.04 -1.84
CA GLY A 202 -38.11 -14.27 -1.23
C GLY A 202 -38.55 -15.34 -2.25
N ALA A 203 -39.10 -14.93 -3.40
CA ALA A 203 -39.46 -15.84 -4.49
C ALA A 203 -38.21 -16.37 -5.21
N LEU A 204 -37.20 -15.52 -5.47
CA LEU A 204 -35.93 -15.94 -6.07
C LEU A 204 -35.19 -16.94 -5.18
N VAL A 205 -35.06 -16.68 -3.87
CA VAL A 205 -34.44 -17.61 -2.91
C VAL A 205 -35.22 -18.94 -2.85
N SER A 206 -36.55 -18.90 -2.85
CA SER A 206 -37.38 -20.12 -2.87
C SER A 206 -37.21 -20.93 -4.17
N ARG A 207 -37.05 -20.26 -5.31
CA ARG A 207 -36.81 -20.88 -6.62
C ARG A 207 -35.42 -21.51 -6.67
N LEU A 208 -34.38 -20.82 -6.21
CA LEU A 208 -33.01 -21.34 -6.16
C LEU A 208 -32.89 -22.55 -5.22
N ALA A 209 -33.55 -22.52 -4.04
CA ALA A 209 -33.58 -23.67 -3.12
C ALA A 209 -34.31 -24.89 -3.70
N LYS A 210 -35.33 -24.68 -4.55
CA LYS A 210 -35.99 -25.75 -5.30
C LYS A 210 -35.08 -26.30 -6.41
N LEU A 211 -34.39 -25.43 -7.13
CA LEU A 211 -33.46 -25.79 -8.20
C LEU A 211 -32.27 -26.60 -7.67
N ASP A 212 -31.65 -26.17 -6.56
CA ASP A 212 -30.60 -26.94 -5.85
C ASP A 212 -31.06 -28.36 -5.54
N LYS A 213 -32.26 -28.50 -4.95
CA LYS A 213 -32.83 -29.80 -4.58
C LYS A 213 -33.12 -30.69 -5.79
N GLU A 214 -33.55 -30.11 -6.91
CA GLU A 214 -33.83 -30.84 -8.16
C GLU A 214 -32.54 -31.25 -8.88
N ILE A 215 -31.54 -30.37 -8.97
CA ILE A 215 -30.20 -30.67 -9.50
C ILE A 215 -29.53 -31.77 -8.66
N ARG A 216 -29.52 -31.62 -7.34
CA ARG A 216 -29.01 -32.63 -6.41
C ARG A 216 -29.66 -33.98 -6.66
N LYS A 217 -31.00 -34.00 -6.76
CA LYS A 217 -31.75 -35.25 -6.98
C LYS A 217 -31.32 -35.90 -8.30
N PHE A 218 -31.24 -35.13 -9.39
CA PHE A 218 -30.83 -35.62 -10.70
C PHE A 218 -29.41 -36.21 -10.69
N VAL A 219 -28.44 -35.51 -10.10
CA VAL A 219 -27.03 -35.94 -10.00
C VAL A 219 -26.84 -37.24 -9.20
N PHE A 220 -27.67 -37.50 -8.18
CA PHE A 220 -27.58 -38.73 -7.38
C PHE A 220 -28.50 -39.87 -7.85
N GLU A 221 -29.35 -39.64 -8.86
CA GLU A 221 -30.24 -40.66 -9.46
C GLU A 221 -29.82 -41.06 -10.90
N THR A 222 -28.80 -40.42 -11.47
CA THR A 222 -28.31 -40.66 -12.83
C THR A 222 -26.86 -41.15 -12.77
N GLU A 223 -26.51 -42.13 -13.62
CA GLU A 223 -25.12 -42.53 -13.83
C GLU A 223 -24.43 -41.52 -14.77
N HIS A 224 -23.20 -41.13 -14.43
CA HIS A 224 -22.37 -40.22 -15.21
C HIS A 224 -20.96 -40.81 -15.35
N ASP A 225 -20.24 -40.48 -16.43
CA ASP A 225 -18.89 -41.04 -16.67
C ASP A 225 -17.80 -40.36 -15.83
N ASN A 226 -17.96 -39.06 -15.56
CA ASN A 226 -17.03 -38.20 -14.80
C ASN A 226 -17.70 -36.87 -14.43
N VAL A 227 -16.99 -35.99 -13.71
CA VAL A 227 -17.52 -34.68 -13.26
C VAL A 227 -17.97 -33.80 -14.45
N ASP A 228 -17.20 -33.74 -15.54
CA ASP A 228 -17.52 -32.89 -16.68
C ASP A 228 -18.76 -33.40 -17.45
N ALA A 229 -18.88 -34.73 -17.60
CA ALA A 229 -20.08 -35.37 -18.12
C ALA A 229 -21.30 -35.09 -17.24
N CYS A 230 -21.17 -35.24 -15.92
CA CYS A 230 -22.22 -34.91 -14.96
C CYS A 230 -22.66 -33.44 -15.05
N VAL A 231 -21.71 -32.50 -15.12
CA VAL A 231 -22.03 -31.07 -15.28
C VAL A 231 -22.74 -30.81 -16.61
N GLY A 232 -22.29 -31.45 -17.70
CA GLY A 232 -22.94 -31.38 -19.01
C GLY A 232 -24.38 -31.92 -18.98
N ASP A 233 -24.61 -33.06 -18.32
CA ASP A 233 -25.94 -33.67 -18.17
C ASP A 233 -26.89 -32.79 -17.36
N VAL A 234 -26.40 -32.19 -16.25
CA VAL A 234 -27.19 -31.23 -15.46
C VAL A 234 -27.53 -30.00 -16.31
N GLN A 235 -26.57 -29.45 -17.05
CA GLN A 235 -26.81 -28.29 -17.92
C GLN A 235 -27.82 -28.60 -19.03
N ASN A 236 -27.72 -29.78 -19.65
CA ASN A 236 -28.69 -30.26 -20.64
C ASN A 236 -30.07 -30.50 -20.03
N LYS A 237 -30.14 -30.96 -18.77
CA LYS A 237 -31.39 -31.26 -18.08
C LYS A 237 -32.15 -30.01 -17.64
N PHE A 238 -31.43 -28.99 -17.18
CA PHE A 238 -31.99 -27.76 -16.60
C PHE A 238 -31.75 -26.52 -17.50
N TRP A 239 -31.65 -26.74 -18.82
CA TRP A 239 -31.35 -25.69 -19.82
C TRP A 239 -32.32 -24.49 -19.85
N GLU A 240 -33.53 -24.64 -19.30
CA GLU A 240 -34.55 -23.58 -19.18
C GLU A 240 -34.26 -22.62 -18.02
N GLU A 241 -33.41 -23.00 -17.06
CA GLU A 241 -32.99 -22.16 -15.93
C GLU A 241 -31.69 -21.40 -16.26
N PRO A 242 -31.39 -20.27 -15.60
CA PRO A 242 -30.21 -19.47 -15.93
C PRO A 242 -28.92 -20.29 -15.76
N ALA A 243 -28.12 -20.35 -16.82
CA ALA A 243 -26.99 -21.25 -16.95
C ALA A 243 -25.96 -21.12 -15.80
N ASP A 244 -25.76 -19.91 -15.27
CA ASP A 244 -24.83 -19.65 -14.17
C ASP A 244 -25.25 -20.34 -12.85
N TYR A 245 -26.55 -20.30 -12.51
CA TYR A 245 -27.09 -20.99 -11.32
C TYR A 245 -27.04 -22.50 -11.49
N VAL A 246 -27.46 -22.99 -12.66
CA VAL A 246 -27.43 -24.43 -12.99
C VAL A 246 -26.01 -24.95 -12.90
N LYS A 247 -25.03 -24.24 -13.47
CA LYS A 247 -23.62 -24.64 -13.47
C LYS A 247 -23.00 -24.63 -12.05
N HIS A 248 -23.40 -23.68 -11.21
CA HIS A 248 -22.92 -23.61 -9.82
C HIS A 248 -23.39 -24.82 -8.99
N PHE A 249 -24.70 -25.12 -9.01
CA PHE A 249 -25.23 -26.31 -8.32
C PHE A 249 -24.74 -27.62 -8.97
N ALA A 250 -24.58 -27.64 -10.31
CA ALA A 250 -24.00 -28.78 -11.02
C ALA A 250 -22.59 -29.11 -10.51
N LEU A 251 -21.66 -28.15 -10.51
CA LEU A 251 -20.30 -28.39 -10.03
C LEU A 251 -20.28 -28.87 -8.58
N TYR A 252 -21.10 -28.26 -7.70
CA TYR A 252 -21.18 -28.66 -6.30
C TYR A 252 -21.64 -30.11 -6.14
N HIS A 253 -22.79 -30.49 -6.72
CA HIS A 253 -23.33 -31.85 -6.56
C HIS A 253 -22.54 -32.89 -7.36
N CYS A 254 -22.05 -32.58 -8.56
CA CYS A 254 -21.25 -33.48 -9.38
C CYS A 254 -19.88 -33.79 -8.74
N ASN A 255 -19.25 -32.83 -8.06
CA ASN A 255 -18.05 -33.13 -7.27
C ASN A 255 -18.38 -34.04 -6.07
N ILE A 256 -19.49 -33.82 -5.37
CA ILE A 256 -19.91 -34.73 -4.27
C ILE A 256 -20.28 -36.11 -4.80
N TRP A 257 -20.87 -36.21 -6.01
CA TRP A 257 -21.13 -37.48 -6.69
C TRP A 257 -19.84 -38.19 -7.10
N ALA A 258 -18.86 -37.52 -7.70
CA ALA A 258 -17.58 -38.16 -8.04
C ALA A 258 -16.80 -38.60 -6.79
N ILE A 259 -16.89 -37.83 -5.69
CA ILE A 259 -16.40 -38.24 -4.37
C ILE A 259 -17.18 -39.45 -3.81
N LYS A 260 -18.45 -39.64 -4.20
CA LYS A 260 -19.28 -40.80 -3.86
C LYS A 260 -18.99 -42.02 -4.74
N GLU A 261 -18.68 -41.87 -6.03
CA GLU A 261 -18.30 -43.01 -6.88
C GLU A 261 -16.91 -43.54 -6.53
N ALA A 262 -15.93 -42.63 -6.35
CA ALA A 262 -14.61 -42.98 -5.80
C ALA A 262 -14.68 -43.61 -4.37
N LYS A 263 -15.85 -43.56 -3.74
CA LYS A 263 -16.18 -44.17 -2.44
C LYS A 263 -16.66 -45.62 -2.56
N GLU A 264 -17.32 -46.00 -3.66
CA GLU A 264 -17.82 -47.38 -3.81
C GLU A 264 -16.66 -48.36 -4.06
N ASP A 265 -15.59 -47.88 -4.70
CA ASP A 265 -14.30 -48.57 -4.81
C ASP A 265 -13.49 -48.63 -3.49
N MET A 266 -13.82 -47.81 -2.47
CA MET A 266 -13.07 -47.69 -1.21
C MET A 266 -13.97 -47.77 0.04
N LYS A 267 -14.17 -49.00 0.55
CA LYS A 267 -15.12 -49.31 1.64
C LYS A 267 -14.85 -48.65 3.00
N GLU A 268 -15.98 -48.29 3.63
CA GLU A 268 -16.24 -48.06 5.08
C GLU A 268 -15.57 -46.83 5.73
N GLY A 269 -16.36 -46.06 6.49
CA GLY A 269 -15.95 -44.81 7.18
C GLY A 269 -16.19 -43.49 6.41
N ALA A 270 -16.54 -43.54 5.12
CA ALA A 270 -16.56 -42.34 4.29
C ALA A 270 -17.85 -41.47 4.36
N GLU A 271 -18.90 -41.87 5.10
CA GLU A 271 -19.99 -40.94 5.44
C GLU A 271 -19.55 -39.89 6.46
N GLU A 272 -18.75 -40.30 7.45
CA GLU A 272 -18.14 -39.42 8.45
C GLU A 272 -17.14 -38.44 7.79
N LYS A 273 -16.33 -38.94 6.85
CA LYS A 273 -15.39 -38.10 6.06
C LYS A 273 -16.10 -37.07 5.18
N VAL A 274 -17.24 -37.43 4.55
CA VAL A 274 -18.06 -36.47 3.76
C VAL A 274 -18.83 -35.50 4.67
N SER A 275 -19.28 -35.95 5.85
CA SER A 275 -19.86 -35.06 6.87
C SER A 275 -18.85 -33.99 7.32
N ALA A 276 -17.60 -34.41 7.58
CA ALA A 276 -16.51 -33.54 7.99
C ALA A 276 -16.11 -32.47 6.95
N LEU A 277 -16.38 -32.70 5.66
CA LEU A 277 -16.19 -31.72 4.57
C LEU A 277 -17.41 -30.79 4.41
N LYS A 278 -18.63 -31.29 4.64
CA LYS A 278 -19.87 -30.49 4.59
C LYS A 278 -19.97 -29.43 5.70
N ALA A 279 -19.17 -29.55 6.75
CA ALA A 279 -19.05 -28.55 7.82
C ALA A 279 -18.24 -27.30 7.39
N LEU A 280 -17.53 -27.34 6.26
CA LEU A 280 -16.85 -26.16 5.71
C LEU A 280 -17.79 -25.34 4.82
N PRO A 281 -17.74 -23.99 4.87
CA PRO A 281 -18.35 -23.14 3.85
C PRO A 281 -17.86 -23.51 2.44
N ALA A 282 -18.70 -23.32 1.41
CA ALA A 282 -18.43 -23.81 0.06
C ALA A 282 -17.11 -23.28 -0.56
N TYR A 283 -16.75 -22.05 -0.22
CA TYR A 283 -15.47 -21.43 -0.60
C TYR A 283 -14.27 -22.12 0.09
N ASP A 284 -14.38 -22.41 1.38
CA ASP A 284 -13.33 -23.04 2.19
C ASP A 284 -13.12 -24.51 1.84
N LEU A 285 -14.20 -25.19 1.46
CA LEU A 285 -14.17 -26.53 0.88
C LEU A 285 -13.31 -26.56 -0.39
N GLN A 286 -13.42 -25.56 -1.28
CA GLN A 286 -12.60 -25.49 -2.50
C GLN A 286 -11.12 -25.28 -2.18
N LYS A 287 -10.79 -24.46 -1.16
CA LYS A 287 -9.41 -24.26 -0.70
C LYS A 287 -8.81 -25.56 -0.14
N ALA A 288 -9.58 -26.29 0.66
CA ALA A 288 -9.20 -27.61 1.16
C ALA A 288 -9.03 -28.63 0.03
N MET A 289 -9.99 -28.69 -0.91
CA MET A 289 -9.94 -29.59 -2.06
C MET A 289 -8.75 -29.32 -2.98
N ASN A 290 -8.36 -28.06 -3.20
CA ASN A 290 -7.16 -27.73 -3.97
C ASN A 290 -5.87 -28.22 -3.30
N VAL A 291 -5.77 -28.15 -1.97
CA VAL A 291 -4.64 -28.73 -1.22
C VAL A 291 -4.66 -30.27 -1.26
N ILE A 292 -5.83 -30.89 -1.15
CA ILE A 292 -6.01 -32.35 -1.18
C ILE A 292 -5.78 -32.92 -2.59
N LYS A 293 -6.17 -32.21 -3.66
CA LYS A 293 -5.91 -32.59 -5.06
C LYS A 293 -4.41 -32.68 -5.36
N LEU A 294 -3.59 -31.88 -4.67
CA LEU A 294 -2.13 -31.92 -4.75
C LEU A 294 -1.50 -32.98 -3.83
N ASN A 295 -2.19 -33.42 -2.77
CA ASN A 295 -1.77 -34.52 -1.90
C ASN A 295 -2.99 -35.21 -1.23
N PRO A 296 -3.51 -36.31 -1.81
CA PRO A 296 -4.72 -36.97 -1.32
C PRO A 296 -4.64 -37.51 0.11
N GLU A 297 -3.44 -37.84 0.60
CA GLU A 297 -3.22 -38.36 1.98
C GLU A 297 -3.61 -37.34 3.05
N LEU A 298 -3.63 -36.04 2.71
CA LEU A 298 -4.02 -34.97 3.63
C LEU A 298 -5.52 -34.98 3.98
N LEU A 299 -6.35 -35.70 3.22
CA LEU A 299 -7.79 -35.83 3.49
C LEU A 299 -8.06 -36.45 4.86
N GLU A 300 -7.35 -37.52 5.24
CA GLU A 300 -7.57 -38.18 6.54
C GLU A 300 -7.20 -37.26 7.70
N LYS A 301 -6.09 -36.53 7.55
CA LYS A 301 -5.62 -35.57 8.54
C LYS A 301 -6.61 -34.40 8.71
N LEU A 302 -7.19 -33.90 7.61
CA LEU A 302 -8.26 -32.90 7.68
C LEU A 302 -9.49 -33.44 8.42
N THR A 303 -9.88 -34.69 8.17
CA THR A 303 -11.06 -35.26 8.85
C THR A 303 -10.86 -35.41 10.36
N SER A 304 -9.62 -35.59 10.83
CA SER A 304 -9.26 -35.72 12.26
C SER A 304 -9.39 -34.42 13.09
N LEU A 305 -9.60 -33.27 12.45
CA LEU A 305 -9.78 -31.98 13.11
C LEU A 305 -11.24 -31.73 13.50
N SER A 306 -11.47 -31.03 14.60
CA SER A 306 -12.82 -30.58 14.99
C SER A 306 -13.38 -29.54 14.01
N GLU A 307 -14.70 -29.35 14.00
CA GLU A 307 -15.36 -28.35 13.14
C GLU A 307 -14.82 -26.93 13.40
N LYS A 308 -14.62 -26.56 14.68
CA LYS A 308 -14.05 -25.27 15.06
C LYS A 308 -12.59 -25.11 14.63
N GLU A 309 -11.80 -26.19 14.64
CA GLU A 309 -10.42 -26.16 14.09
C GLU A 309 -10.43 -25.95 12.57
N LYS A 310 -11.34 -26.61 11.85
CA LYS A 310 -11.53 -26.44 10.40
C LYS A 310 -11.98 -25.03 10.04
N GLU A 311 -12.94 -24.48 10.78
CA GLU A 311 -13.42 -23.09 10.65
C GLU A 311 -12.26 -22.09 10.85
N VAL A 312 -11.46 -22.24 11.91
CA VAL A 312 -10.31 -21.37 12.19
C VAL A 312 -9.20 -21.53 11.14
N MET A 313 -8.90 -22.74 10.67
CA MET A 313 -7.99 -22.93 9.53
C MET A 313 -8.50 -22.15 8.32
N SER A 314 -9.77 -22.30 7.98
CA SER A 314 -10.34 -21.71 6.78
C SER A 314 -10.32 -20.17 6.81
N LYS A 315 -10.69 -19.57 7.94
CA LYS A 315 -10.73 -18.12 8.14
C LYS A 315 -9.34 -17.47 8.18
N TYR A 316 -8.32 -18.16 8.70
CA TYR A 316 -7.02 -17.53 9.02
C TYR A 316 -5.80 -18.07 8.27
N PHE A 317 -5.87 -19.23 7.60
CA PHE A 317 -4.70 -19.86 6.97
C PHE A 317 -4.61 -19.61 5.46
N THR A 318 -3.38 -19.36 5.02
CA THR A 318 -3.01 -19.33 3.61
C THR A 318 -3.05 -20.75 3.02
N ARG A 319 -3.09 -20.95 1.70
CA ARG A 319 -2.96 -22.30 1.09
C ARG A 319 -1.72 -23.05 1.61
N ALA A 320 -0.60 -22.35 1.73
CA ALA A 320 0.66 -22.88 2.26
C ALA A 320 0.54 -23.28 3.73
N ARG A 321 -0.07 -22.44 4.58
CA ARG A 321 -0.29 -22.71 6.00
C ARG A 321 -1.33 -23.81 6.24
N TYR A 322 -2.34 -23.91 5.38
CA TYR A 322 -3.33 -24.98 5.36
C TYR A 322 -2.66 -26.32 5.05
N LYS A 323 -1.81 -26.36 4.01
CA LYS A 323 -0.98 -27.53 3.70
C LYS A 323 -0.05 -27.90 4.86
N TRP A 324 0.73 -26.94 5.38
CA TRP A 324 1.62 -27.18 6.53
C TRP A 324 0.87 -27.73 7.74
N CYS A 325 -0.33 -27.21 8.03
CA CYS A 325 -1.15 -27.66 9.14
C CYS A 325 -1.62 -29.11 8.97
N LEU A 326 -2.08 -29.46 7.76
CA LEU A 326 -2.45 -30.84 7.47
C LEU A 326 -1.21 -31.74 7.55
N GLU A 327 -0.05 -31.30 7.07
CA GLU A 327 1.19 -32.08 7.18
C GLU A 327 1.60 -32.32 8.65
N ASN A 328 1.48 -31.29 9.50
CA ASN A 328 1.97 -31.24 10.89
C ASN A 328 0.82 -31.10 11.91
N THR A 329 -0.13 -32.03 11.90
CA THR A 329 -1.43 -31.90 12.58
C THR A 329 -1.36 -31.57 14.09
N GLU A 330 -0.46 -32.17 14.86
CA GLU A 330 -0.38 -31.91 16.32
C GLU A 330 0.20 -30.53 16.66
N GLU A 331 1.21 -30.08 15.91
CA GLU A 331 1.75 -28.73 16.02
C GLU A 331 0.69 -27.70 15.61
N CYS A 332 -0.06 -28.01 14.55
CA CYS A 332 -1.15 -27.17 14.09
C CYS A 332 -2.28 -27.03 15.14
N LYS A 333 -2.68 -28.11 15.82
CA LYS A 333 -3.68 -28.03 16.91
C LYS A 333 -3.28 -27.03 17.99
N ASN A 334 -2.00 -26.85 18.26
CA ASN A 334 -1.53 -25.84 19.20
C ASN A 334 -1.61 -24.41 18.63
N VAL A 335 -1.25 -24.22 17.35
CA VAL A 335 -1.44 -22.95 16.64
C VAL A 335 -2.92 -22.55 16.57
N LEU A 336 -3.82 -23.52 16.33
CA LEU A 336 -5.26 -23.29 16.26
C LEU A 336 -5.84 -22.91 17.63
N LYS A 337 -5.40 -23.54 18.73
CA LYS A 337 -5.78 -23.13 20.10
C LYS A 337 -5.38 -21.69 20.43
N GLU A 338 -4.24 -21.21 19.95
CA GLU A 338 -3.82 -19.82 20.11
C GLU A 338 -4.67 -18.84 19.28
N LEU A 339 -5.17 -19.25 18.11
CA LEU A 339 -6.03 -18.44 17.24
C LEU A 339 -7.52 -18.50 17.60
N VAL A 340 -7.96 -19.53 18.32
CA VAL A 340 -9.31 -19.64 18.90
C VAL A 340 -9.50 -18.65 20.06
N LYS A 341 -8.42 -18.20 20.71
CA LYS A 341 -8.50 -17.10 21.68
C LYS A 341 -8.89 -15.83 20.92
N PRO A 342 -9.97 -15.12 21.31
CA PRO A 342 -10.33 -13.86 20.66
C PRO A 342 -9.18 -12.88 20.85
N GLN A 343 -8.44 -12.59 19.78
CA GLN A 343 -7.49 -11.50 19.78
C GLN A 343 -8.31 -10.21 19.67
N VAL A 344 -8.63 -9.66 20.84
CA VAL A 344 -9.21 -8.33 21.01
C VAL A 344 -8.22 -7.31 20.46
N VAL A 345 -8.20 -7.10 19.14
CA VAL A 345 -7.44 -6.03 18.51
C VAL A 345 -8.24 -4.76 18.77
N LYS A 346 -8.01 -4.15 19.94
CA LYS A 346 -8.58 -2.85 20.30
C LYS A 346 -8.03 -1.80 19.34
N ARG A 347 -8.67 -1.63 18.18
CA ARG A 347 -8.39 -0.53 17.27
C ARG A 347 -8.95 0.75 17.90
N ARG A 348 -8.08 1.72 18.19
CA ARG A 348 -8.53 3.07 18.53
C ARG A 348 -9.06 3.70 17.25
N VAL A 349 -10.34 4.06 17.24
CA VAL A 349 -10.95 4.80 16.13
C VAL A 349 -10.49 6.25 16.21
N ILE A 350 -9.74 6.71 15.21
CA ILE A 350 -9.24 8.08 15.11
C ILE A 350 -9.95 8.76 13.94
N ALA A 351 -10.36 10.02 14.08
CA ALA A 351 -11.00 10.74 12.98
C ALA A 351 -10.05 10.85 11.77
N LYS A 352 -10.58 10.74 10.55
CA LYS A 352 -9.78 10.78 9.32
C LYS A 352 -9.00 12.09 9.19
N GLU A 353 -9.62 13.18 9.64
CA GLU A 353 -9.07 14.52 9.72
C GLU A 353 -7.88 14.55 10.70
N GLU A 354 -8.03 14.00 11.90
CA GLU A 354 -6.98 13.93 12.92
C GLU A 354 -5.79 13.06 12.49
N LEU A 355 -6.06 11.93 11.82
CA LEU A 355 -5.03 11.10 11.17
C LEU A 355 -4.26 11.87 10.10
N SER A 356 -4.97 12.64 9.27
CA SER A 356 -4.36 13.48 8.22
C SER A 356 -3.48 14.57 8.83
N GLU A 357 -3.97 15.27 9.85
CA GLU A 357 -3.18 16.28 10.57
C GLU A 357 -1.95 15.67 11.26
N SER A 358 -2.09 14.54 11.95
CA SER A 358 -0.95 13.89 12.60
C SER A 358 0.07 13.39 11.58
N ARG A 359 -0.36 12.93 10.40
CA ARG A 359 0.54 12.66 9.26
C ARG A 359 1.27 13.91 8.80
N GLN A 360 0.61 15.07 8.71
CA GLN A 360 1.30 16.34 8.39
C GLN A 360 2.28 16.76 9.50
N ARG A 361 1.91 16.68 10.78
CA ARG A 361 2.80 16.98 11.92
C ARG A 361 4.03 16.08 11.91
N TYR A 362 3.85 14.78 11.67
CA TYR A 362 4.93 13.82 11.46
C TYR A 362 5.86 14.20 10.30
N LEU A 363 5.31 14.60 9.14
CA LEU A 363 6.12 14.98 7.98
C LEU A 363 6.97 16.23 8.27
N ARG A 364 6.36 17.28 8.85
CA ARG A 364 7.08 18.49 9.29
C ARG A 364 8.17 18.17 10.31
N ALA A 365 7.92 17.27 11.25
CA ALA A 365 8.91 16.81 12.22
C ALA A 365 10.05 15.99 11.58
N LYS A 366 9.75 15.11 10.61
CA LYS A 366 10.76 14.35 9.83
C LYS A 366 11.66 15.30 9.04
N GLU A 367 11.10 16.37 8.47
CA GLU A 367 11.83 17.40 7.73
C GLU A 367 12.70 18.27 8.64
N ALA A 368 12.13 18.80 9.73
CA ALA A 368 12.88 19.55 10.74
C ALA A 368 14.05 18.72 11.33
N TYR A 369 13.83 17.42 11.57
CA TYR A 369 14.88 16.49 11.97
C TYR A 369 16.01 16.37 10.93
N LYS A 370 15.71 16.29 9.63
CA LYS A 370 16.72 16.26 8.56
C LYS A 370 17.53 17.55 8.53
N ASN A 371 16.86 18.70 8.59
CA ASN A 371 17.50 20.02 8.50
C ASN A 371 18.45 20.26 9.69
N GLU A 372 18.01 19.95 10.92
CA GLU A 372 18.85 20.08 12.12
C GLU A 372 19.98 19.03 12.17
N LEU A 373 19.81 17.85 11.57
CA LEU A 373 20.87 16.86 11.38
C LEU A 373 21.97 17.37 10.45
N GLU A 374 21.63 18.11 9.39
CA GLU A 374 22.59 18.71 8.47
C GLU A 374 23.32 19.91 9.09
N GLU A 375 22.59 20.83 9.74
CA GLU A 375 23.20 21.92 10.51
C GLU A 375 24.14 21.40 11.60
N MET A 376 23.71 20.40 12.39
CA MET A 376 24.56 19.76 13.40
C MET A 376 25.84 19.18 12.80
N ARG A 377 25.77 18.53 11.62
CA ARG A 377 26.95 18.03 10.90
C ARG A 377 27.89 19.16 10.48
N ALA A 378 27.36 20.28 9.98
CA ALA A 378 28.15 21.46 9.62
C ALA A 378 28.87 22.07 10.84
N ARG A 379 28.14 22.28 11.96
CA ARG A 379 28.75 22.81 13.21
C ARG A 379 29.79 21.85 13.78
N LYS A 380 29.57 20.54 13.69
CA LYS A 380 30.54 19.51 14.05
C LYS A 380 31.82 19.59 13.23
N ALA A 381 31.71 19.79 11.92
CA ALA A 381 32.87 19.92 11.04
C ALA A 381 33.74 21.12 11.45
N ARG A 382 33.14 22.30 11.62
CA ARG A 382 33.83 23.51 12.10
C ARG A 382 34.46 23.33 13.49
N PHE A 383 33.77 22.66 14.41
CA PHE A 383 34.33 22.35 15.74
C PHE A 383 35.58 21.46 15.65
N LEU A 384 35.57 20.45 14.76
CA LEU A 384 36.72 19.57 14.53
C LEU A 384 37.88 20.30 13.84
N GLU A 385 37.60 21.26 12.97
CA GLU A 385 38.60 22.13 12.33
C GLU A 385 39.28 23.06 13.34
N LEU A 386 38.52 23.82 14.14
CA LEU A 386 39.04 24.65 15.23
C LEU A 386 39.88 23.84 16.23
N LYS A 387 39.53 22.56 16.44
CA LYS A 387 40.33 21.64 17.26
C LYS A 387 41.68 21.31 16.62
N LYS A 388 41.76 21.11 15.30
CA LYS A 388 43.05 20.90 14.59
C LYS A 388 43.92 22.15 14.66
N LEU A 389 43.36 23.32 14.38
CA LEU A 389 44.07 24.61 14.48
C LEU A 389 44.69 24.82 15.88
N LYS A 390 43.99 24.38 16.94
CA LYS A 390 44.52 24.34 18.32
C LYS A 390 45.69 23.37 18.49
N GLU A 391 45.57 22.16 17.95
CA GLU A 391 46.59 21.10 18.03
C GLU A 391 47.86 21.46 17.22
N GLU A 392 47.70 22.21 16.14
CA GLU A 392 48.77 22.74 15.27
C GLU A 392 49.40 24.04 15.80
N GLY A 393 48.77 24.70 16.78
CA GLY A 393 49.24 25.97 17.33
C GLY A 393 49.06 27.16 16.38
N SER A 394 48.08 27.09 15.47
CA SER A 394 47.78 28.16 14.51
C SER A 394 47.38 29.46 15.21
N THR A 395 47.81 30.59 14.66
CA THR A 395 47.39 31.94 15.09
C THR A 395 45.94 32.26 14.76
N GLU A 396 45.30 31.47 13.89
CA GLU A 396 43.86 31.57 13.57
C GLU A 396 42.99 30.91 14.65
N TYR A 397 43.59 30.20 15.62
CA TYR A 397 42.84 29.58 16.71
C TYR A 397 42.33 30.62 17.74
N SER A 398 41.02 30.61 17.98
CA SER A 398 40.36 31.33 19.08
C SER A 398 39.67 30.37 20.06
N GLU A 399 39.98 30.48 21.36
CA GLU A 399 39.28 29.69 22.39
C GLU A 399 37.83 30.17 22.57
N THR A 400 37.54 31.46 22.33
CA THR A 400 36.16 31.99 22.36
C THR A 400 35.32 31.40 21.23
N GLU A 401 35.82 31.43 20.00
CA GLU A 401 35.15 30.81 18.85
C GLU A 401 34.99 29.29 19.02
N MET A 402 35.94 28.61 19.68
CA MET A 402 35.82 27.20 20.02
C MET A 402 34.68 26.94 21.02
N VAL A 403 34.46 27.82 21.99
CA VAL A 403 33.35 27.74 22.96
C VAL A 403 32.01 28.02 22.27
N ASP A 404 31.94 29.06 21.44
CA ASP A 404 30.70 29.43 20.73
C ASP A 404 30.30 28.37 19.69
N THR A 405 31.27 27.82 18.94
CA THR A 405 31.03 26.72 18.00
C THR A 405 30.63 25.43 18.73
N ALA A 406 31.15 25.18 19.94
CA ALA A 406 30.74 24.06 20.77
C ALA A 406 29.29 24.21 21.28
N LYS A 407 28.90 25.43 21.69
CA LYS A 407 27.49 25.74 22.04
C LYS A 407 26.56 25.46 20.88
N ASP A 408 26.82 26.07 19.73
CA ASP A 408 25.99 25.94 18.53
C ASP A 408 25.86 24.46 18.11
N TYR A 409 26.96 23.71 18.08
CA TYR A 409 26.93 22.26 17.87
C TYR A 409 26.05 21.49 18.88
N LEU A 410 26.11 21.83 20.17
CA LEU A 410 25.29 21.18 21.20
C LEU A 410 23.81 21.57 21.08
N LEU A 411 23.49 22.84 20.80
CA LEU A 411 22.12 23.31 20.59
C LEU A 411 21.47 22.62 19.38
N ARG A 412 22.20 22.53 18.25
CA ARG A 412 21.76 21.78 17.06
C ARG A 412 21.61 20.29 17.32
N SER A 413 22.50 19.71 18.13
CA SER A 413 22.37 18.32 18.57
C SER A 413 21.10 18.11 19.40
N ILE A 414 20.78 19.02 20.32
CA ILE A 414 19.57 18.96 21.14
C ILE A 414 18.30 19.14 20.29
N GLU A 415 18.27 20.10 19.37
CA GLU A 415 17.11 20.34 18.50
C GLU A 415 16.86 19.17 17.54
N MET A 416 17.92 18.59 16.96
CA MET A 416 17.83 17.34 16.19
C MET A 416 17.24 16.20 17.04
N LEU A 417 17.65 16.06 18.32
CA LEU A 417 17.06 15.05 19.20
C LEU A 417 15.59 15.34 19.51
N LYS A 418 15.21 16.59 19.79
CA LYS A 418 13.81 16.98 20.01
C LYS A 418 12.93 16.63 18.81
N ASN A 419 13.36 16.98 17.59
CA ASN A 419 12.62 16.68 16.37
C ASN A 419 12.52 15.17 16.09
N HIS A 420 13.54 14.39 16.45
CA HIS A 420 13.45 12.92 16.42
C HIS A 420 12.39 12.39 17.41
N LEU A 421 12.34 12.92 18.64
CA LEU A 421 11.34 12.52 19.64
C LEU A 421 9.91 12.90 19.20
N ILE A 422 9.72 14.11 18.68
CA ILE A 422 8.42 14.57 18.12
C ILE A 422 7.98 13.69 16.94
N THR A 423 8.91 13.28 16.08
CA THR A 423 8.64 12.37 14.95
C THR A 423 8.09 11.02 15.45
N ILE A 424 8.59 10.50 16.58
CA ILE A 424 8.06 9.28 17.21
C ILE A 424 6.73 9.58 17.92
N GLN A 425 6.61 10.72 18.61
CA GLN A 425 5.40 11.13 19.31
C GLN A 425 4.18 11.16 18.37
N GLU A 426 4.32 11.78 17.19
CA GLU A 426 3.25 11.84 16.21
C GLU A 426 2.94 10.46 15.61
N ARG A 427 3.93 9.56 15.46
CA ARG A 427 3.65 8.16 15.07
C ARG A 427 2.83 7.42 16.13
N VAL A 428 3.19 7.53 17.40
CA VAL A 428 2.43 6.95 18.51
C VAL A 428 1.00 7.51 18.54
N LYS A 429 0.85 8.85 18.47
CA LYS A 429 -0.46 9.51 18.43
C LYS A 429 -1.30 9.12 17.21
N SER A 430 -0.71 8.86 16.05
CA SER A 430 -1.40 8.38 14.85
C SER A 430 -1.72 6.87 14.85
N SER A 431 -1.27 6.11 15.86
CA SER A 431 -1.38 4.65 15.84
C SER A 431 -2.78 4.19 16.24
N GLU A 432 -3.49 3.56 15.31
CA GLU A 432 -4.78 2.90 15.55
C GLU A 432 -4.60 1.55 16.30
N SER A 433 -3.41 0.96 16.28
CA SER A 433 -3.10 -0.34 16.90
C SER A 433 -2.91 -0.30 18.41
N LEU A 434 -2.65 0.88 18.97
CA LEU A 434 -2.37 1.09 20.38
C LEU A 434 -3.64 1.57 21.10
N THR A 435 -3.86 1.07 22.30
CA THR A 435 -4.91 1.57 23.19
C THR A 435 -4.60 2.99 23.67
N GLU A 436 -5.62 3.72 24.13
CA GLU A 436 -5.42 5.06 24.71
C GLU A 436 -4.45 5.05 25.91
N GLU A 437 -4.49 3.99 26.73
CA GLU A 437 -3.56 3.82 27.85
C GLU A 437 -2.11 3.69 27.38
N GLU A 438 -1.84 2.83 26.39
CA GLU A 438 -0.51 2.65 25.79
C GLU A 438 -0.01 3.90 25.04
N VAL A 439 -0.91 4.62 24.36
CA VAL A 439 -0.59 5.90 23.72
C VAL A 439 -0.20 6.93 24.78
N ASN A 440 -0.98 7.07 25.85
CA ASN A 440 -0.71 8.03 26.91
C ASN A 440 0.60 7.71 27.66
N GLU A 441 0.89 6.43 27.92
CA GLU A 441 2.15 5.99 28.55
C GLU A 441 3.36 6.36 27.67
N LYS A 442 3.34 5.97 26.38
CA LYS A 442 4.44 6.25 25.45
C LYS A 442 4.59 7.74 25.14
N VAL A 443 3.49 8.48 24.99
CA VAL A 443 3.51 9.94 24.77
C VAL A 443 4.10 10.66 25.98
N LYS A 444 3.73 10.25 27.21
CA LYS A 444 4.29 10.82 28.43
C LYS A 444 5.79 10.56 28.55
N GLU A 445 6.25 9.34 28.27
CA GLU A 445 7.68 9.02 28.25
C GLU A 445 8.46 9.90 27.25
N ILE A 446 7.83 10.25 26.12
CA ILE A 446 8.37 11.19 25.13
C ILE A 446 8.38 12.64 25.63
N GLU A 447 7.34 13.06 26.33
CA GLU A 447 7.25 14.41 26.92
C GLU A 447 8.27 14.61 28.05
N ASP A 448 8.46 13.62 28.93
CA ASP A 448 9.51 13.63 29.95
C ASP A 448 10.91 13.75 29.32
N GLY A 449 11.15 13.06 28.20
CA GLY A 449 12.38 13.19 27.41
C GLY A 449 12.58 14.57 26.76
N LEU A 450 11.50 15.17 26.23
CA LEU A 450 11.53 16.52 25.66
C LEU A 450 11.81 17.59 26.74
N VAL A 451 11.19 17.47 27.92
CA VAL A 451 11.45 18.36 29.07
C VAL A 451 12.92 18.29 29.50
N LYS A 452 13.53 17.09 29.53
CA LYS A 452 14.95 16.96 29.86
C LYS A 452 15.88 17.56 28.79
N LEU A 453 15.50 17.48 27.51
CA LEU A 453 16.23 18.15 26.43
C LEU A 453 16.14 19.68 26.53
N ASP A 454 15.01 20.24 26.97
CA ASP A 454 14.86 21.68 27.19
C ASP A 454 15.62 22.21 28.43
N ASP A 455 15.70 21.42 29.52
CA ASP A 455 16.63 21.70 30.64
C ASP A 455 18.09 21.76 30.16
N LEU A 456 18.52 20.75 29.39
CA LEU A 456 19.87 20.70 28.84
C LEU A 456 20.14 21.88 27.89
N ARG A 457 19.16 22.27 27.05
CA ARG A 457 19.26 23.44 26.16
C ARG A 457 19.54 24.72 26.93
N ALA A 458 18.70 25.04 27.92
CA ALA A 458 18.84 26.24 28.74
C ALA A 458 20.21 26.31 29.44
N ARG A 459 20.78 25.15 29.80
CA ARG A 459 22.11 25.04 30.39
C ARG A 459 23.25 25.19 29.39
N VAL A 460 23.07 24.82 28.12
CA VAL A 460 24.04 25.16 27.04
C VAL A 460 24.03 26.67 26.78
N ASP A 461 22.85 27.29 26.72
CA ASP A 461 22.71 28.73 26.50
C ASP A 461 23.40 29.53 27.62
N ALA A 462 23.13 29.17 28.88
CA ALA A 462 23.66 29.83 30.07
C ALA A 462 25.14 29.55 30.38
N ALA A 463 25.73 28.47 29.86
CA ALA A 463 27.15 28.17 30.07
C ALA A 463 28.04 29.29 29.51
N THR A 464 29.09 29.68 30.22
CA THR A 464 30.07 30.68 29.74
C THR A 464 31.47 30.10 29.57
N THR A 465 31.69 28.92 30.13
CA THR A 465 32.99 28.23 30.16
C THR A 465 32.92 26.87 29.49
N LYS A 466 34.11 26.42 29.06
CA LYS A 466 34.33 25.09 28.51
C LYS A 466 34.05 23.96 29.51
N GLU A 467 34.24 24.24 30.80
CA GLU A 467 34.02 23.31 31.90
C GLU A 467 32.52 23.06 32.13
N GLU A 468 31.70 24.11 32.10
CA GLU A 468 30.23 24.00 32.15
C GLU A 468 29.69 23.23 30.93
N LEU A 469 30.17 23.55 29.72
CA LEU A 469 29.76 22.83 28.50
C LEU A 469 30.12 21.34 28.54
N LYS A 470 31.26 20.94 29.12
CA LYS A 470 31.61 19.52 29.29
C LYS A 470 30.60 18.78 30.17
N VAL A 471 30.16 19.39 31.27
CA VAL A 471 29.19 18.77 32.19
C VAL A 471 27.87 18.54 31.44
N VAL A 472 27.36 19.56 30.75
CA VAL A 472 26.13 19.45 29.94
C VAL A 472 26.28 18.45 28.79
N THR A 473 27.47 18.36 28.17
CA THR A 473 27.77 17.38 27.11
C THR A 473 27.70 15.94 27.61
N GLU A 474 28.30 15.64 28.76
CA GLU A 474 28.27 14.28 29.32
C GLU A 474 26.85 13.91 29.77
N GLU A 475 26.10 14.82 30.41
CA GLU A 475 24.70 14.59 30.75
C GLU A 475 23.81 14.35 29.51
N LEU A 476 23.97 15.15 28.45
CA LEU A 476 23.26 14.95 27.18
C LEU A 476 23.59 13.60 26.54
N LYS A 477 24.87 13.20 26.59
CA LYS A 477 25.34 11.91 26.06
C LYS A 477 24.78 10.75 26.84
N ASP A 478 24.76 10.82 28.17
CA ASP A 478 24.29 9.73 29.02
C ASP A 478 22.75 9.61 28.94
N PHE A 479 22.03 10.74 28.95
CA PHE A 479 20.60 10.79 28.60
C PHE A 479 20.33 10.12 27.24
N TRP A 480 21.02 10.54 26.18
CA TRP A 480 20.77 10.00 24.84
C TRP A 480 21.16 8.53 24.70
N LYS A 481 22.18 8.06 25.43
CA LYS A 481 22.62 6.66 25.41
C LYS A 481 21.51 5.71 25.88
N GLU A 482 20.79 6.09 26.93
CA GLU A 482 19.63 5.36 27.45
C GLU A 482 18.39 5.59 26.58
N TYR A 483 18.05 6.85 26.34
CA TYR A 483 16.82 7.23 25.65
C TYR A 483 16.76 6.70 24.20
N ARG A 484 17.91 6.55 23.53
CA ARG A 484 18.00 5.94 22.21
C ARG A 484 17.64 4.45 22.18
N LEU A 485 17.79 3.72 23.29
CA LEU A 485 17.36 2.33 23.37
C LEU A 485 15.83 2.26 23.45
N VAL A 486 15.23 3.12 24.27
CA VAL A 486 13.77 3.30 24.37
C VAL A 486 13.16 3.65 23.02
N THR A 487 13.65 4.69 22.33
CA THR A 487 13.08 5.13 21.05
C THR A 487 13.17 4.07 19.95
N LYS A 488 14.28 3.31 19.90
CA LYS A 488 14.38 2.16 18.98
C LYS A 488 13.34 1.09 19.28
N GLY A 489 13.09 0.79 20.56
CA GLY A 489 12.07 -0.16 20.97
C GLY A 489 10.66 0.26 20.57
N GLN A 490 10.29 1.52 20.85
CA GLN A 490 9.02 2.12 20.46
C GLN A 490 8.85 2.15 18.92
N ALA A 491 9.90 2.52 18.17
CA ALA A 491 9.85 2.55 16.71
C ALA A 491 9.68 1.15 16.09
N LEU A 492 10.38 0.13 16.63
CA LEU A 492 10.23 -1.26 16.22
C LEU A 492 8.80 -1.79 16.49
N GLU A 493 8.22 -1.45 17.64
CA GLU A 493 6.85 -1.80 18.01
C GLU A 493 5.83 -1.24 17.00
N LEU A 494 5.90 0.05 16.68
CA LEU A 494 5.06 0.70 15.67
C LEU A 494 5.21 0.05 14.27
N MET A 495 6.42 -0.39 13.91
CA MET A 495 6.64 -1.11 12.65
C MET A 495 6.07 -2.54 12.68
N GLN A 496 6.11 -3.23 13.82
CA GLN A 496 5.48 -4.55 14.00
C GLN A 496 3.96 -4.45 13.87
N ASP A 497 3.35 -3.42 14.45
CA ASP A 497 1.90 -3.21 14.34
C ASP A 497 1.47 -2.92 12.90
N LYS A 498 2.23 -2.08 12.18
CA LYS A 498 2.00 -1.87 10.75
C LYS A 498 2.17 -3.16 9.94
N MET A 499 3.14 -4.01 10.27
CA MET A 499 3.31 -5.32 9.63
C MET A 499 2.13 -6.26 9.91
N LYS A 500 1.60 -6.25 11.14
CA LYS A 500 0.40 -7.01 11.51
C LYS A 500 -0.80 -6.61 10.64
N ASP A 501 -1.05 -5.31 10.47
CA ASP A 501 -2.14 -4.82 9.61
C ASP A 501 -1.92 -5.20 8.13
N ILE A 502 -0.69 -5.05 7.62
CA ILE A 502 -0.34 -5.49 6.26
C ILE A 502 -0.66 -6.99 6.08
N LEU A 503 -0.22 -7.85 7.00
CA LEU A 503 -0.48 -9.30 6.95
C LEU A 503 -1.99 -9.62 7.03
N VAL A 504 -2.79 -8.84 7.76
CA VAL A 504 -4.26 -8.98 7.78
C VAL A 504 -4.84 -8.64 6.41
N ARG A 505 -4.50 -7.48 5.83
CA ARG A 505 -4.95 -7.07 4.48
C ARG A 505 -4.56 -8.09 3.41
N THR A 506 -3.37 -8.68 3.52
CA THR A 506 -2.92 -9.70 2.58
C THR A 506 -3.76 -10.98 2.61
N ASN A 507 -4.34 -11.36 3.75
CA ASN A 507 -5.28 -12.49 3.81
C ASN A 507 -6.57 -12.19 3.04
N VAL A 508 -7.05 -10.94 3.09
CA VAL A 508 -8.21 -10.50 2.29
C VAL A 508 -7.88 -10.57 0.79
N LEU A 509 -6.65 -10.22 0.39
CA LEU A 509 -6.20 -10.37 -1.00
C LEU A 509 -6.10 -11.84 -1.43
N GLU A 510 -5.58 -12.74 -0.57
CA GLU A 510 -5.58 -14.18 -0.84
C GLU A 510 -7.01 -14.72 -0.98
N ARG A 511 -7.93 -14.30 -0.10
CA ARG A 511 -9.35 -14.68 -0.18
C ARG A 511 -9.99 -14.24 -1.49
N LYS A 512 -9.74 -13.00 -1.92
CA LYS A 512 -10.22 -12.47 -3.21
C LYS A 512 -9.61 -13.23 -4.40
N LEU A 513 -8.34 -13.62 -4.33
CA LEU A 513 -7.71 -14.46 -5.35
C LEU A 513 -8.34 -15.86 -5.42
N ASP A 514 -8.53 -16.52 -4.28
CA ASP A 514 -9.20 -17.82 -4.20
C ASP A 514 -10.64 -17.75 -4.78
N GLN A 515 -11.39 -16.67 -4.50
CA GLN A 515 -12.72 -16.41 -5.09
C GLN A 515 -12.66 -16.24 -6.62
N MET A 516 -11.68 -15.49 -7.16
CA MET A 516 -11.50 -15.32 -8.61
C MET A 516 -11.20 -16.64 -9.33
N LEU A 517 -10.42 -17.51 -8.69
CA LEU A 517 -10.08 -18.85 -9.19
C LEU A 517 -11.30 -19.78 -9.18
N GLN A 518 -12.08 -19.77 -8.09
CA GLN A 518 -13.35 -20.49 -8.01
C GLN A 518 -14.33 -20.00 -9.09
N GLY A 519 -14.42 -18.69 -9.32
CA GLY A 519 -15.22 -18.11 -10.40
C GLY A 519 -14.78 -18.56 -11.81
N ALA A 520 -13.49 -18.86 -12.00
CA ALA A 520 -12.97 -19.36 -13.29
C ALA A 520 -13.38 -20.82 -13.50
N GLU A 521 -13.12 -21.67 -12.50
CA GLU A 521 -13.49 -23.08 -12.49
C GLU A 521 -15.02 -23.26 -12.67
N LEU A 522 -15.82 -22.49 -11.95
CA LEU A 522 -17.28 -22.43 -12.12
C LEU A 522 -17.71 -22.01 -13.52
N ARG A 523 -16.91 -21.21 -14.24
CA ARG A 523 -17.19 -20.83 -15.64
C ARG A 523 -16.65 -21.85 -16.64
N GLY A 524 -15.92 -22.89 -16.22
CA GLY A 524 -15.22 -23.83 -17.10
C GLY A 524 -14.02 -23.18 -17.79
N ILE A 525 -13.43 -22.17 -17.13
CA ILE A 525 -12.24 -21.48 -17.59
C ILE A 525 -11.04 -22.17 -16.96
N GLU A 526 -10.26 -22.89 -17.77
CA GLU A 526 -9.03 -23.52 -17.30
C GLU A 526 -7.99 -22.46 -16.89
N ILE A 527 -7.50 -22.55 -15.65
CA ILE A 527 -6.39 -21.75 -15.16
C ILE A 527 -5.08 -22.42 -15.57
N PRO A 528 -4.17 -21.73 -16.30
CA PRO A 528 -2.90 -22.32 -16.71
C PRO A 528 -2.06 -22.76 -15.51
N GLU A 529 -1.37 -23.90 -15.63
CA GLU A 529 -0.60 -24.49 -14.52
C GLU A 529 0.53 -23.57 -14.01
N GLU A 530 1.07 -22.72 -14.87
CA GLU A 530 2.01 -21.67 -14.49
C GLU A 530 1.41 -20.62 -13.51
N VAL A 531 0.09 -20.41 -13.53
CA VAL A 531 -0.61 -19.57 -12.55
C VAL A 531 -0.73 -20.30 -11.21
N ASN A 532 -0.99 -21.62 -11.21
CA ASN A 532 -0.98 -22.44 -9.98
C ASN A 532 0.39 -22.40 -9.28
N ALA A 533 1.49 -22.45 -10.04
CA ALA A 533 2.85 -22.28 -9.51
C ALA A 533 3.08 -20.89 -8.88
N LEU A 534 2.56 -19.82 -9.49
CA LEU A 534 2.62 -18.47 -8.93
C LEU A 534 1.76 -18.34 -7.66
N ILE A 535 0.55 -18.90 -7.62
CA ILE A 535 -0.34 -18.90 -6.44
C ILE A 535 0.33 -19.59 -5.25
N ASN A 536 1.02 -20.71 -5.49
CA ASN A 536 1.81 -21.39 -4.47
C ASN A 536 2.99 -20.52 -4.00
N THR A 537 3.70 -19.86 -4.93
CA THR A 537 4.79 -18.91 -4.61
C THR A 537 4.30 -17.75 -3.75
N PHE A 538 3.18 -17.12 -4.11
CA PHE A 538 2.51 -16.09 -3.33
C PHE A 538 2.19 -16.58 -1.91
N SER A 539 1.48 -17.70 -1.79
CA SER A 539 1.06 -18.29 -0.51
C SER A 539 2.25 -18.60 0.41
N ASN A 540 3.36 -19.10 -0.16
CA ASN A 540 4.59 -19.41 0.57
C ASN A 540 5.30 -18.14 1.07
N GLN A 541 5.33 -17.06 0.28
CA GLN A 541 5.92 -15.79 0.72
C GLN A 541 5.12 -15.15 1.87
N ILE A 542 3.78 -15.27 1.87
CA ILE A 542 2.96 -14.78 2.99
C ILE A 542 3.17 -15.60 4.26
N GLU A 543 3.30 -16.92 4.14
CA GLU A 543 3.62 -17.74 5.31
C GLU A 543 5.04 -17.47 5.83
N LYS A 544 6.02 -17.30 4.95
CA LYS A 544 7.38 -16.84 5.32
C LYS A 544 7.32 -15.51 6.08
N ALA A 545 6.55 -14.54 5.60
CA ALA A 545 6.39 -13.24 6.25
C ALA A 545 5.76 -13.37 7.66
N ARG A 546 4.74 -14.23 7.82
CA ARG A 546 4.10 -14.52 9.12
C ARG A 546 5.08 -15.14 10.12
N THR A 547 5.90 -16.09 9.69
CA THR A 547 6.92 -16.73 10.53
C THR A 547 7.96 -15.71 10.98
N LEU A 548 8.51 -14.92 10.06
CA LEU A 548 9.50 -13.88 10.35
C LEU A 548 8.94 -12.75 11.24
N TYR A 549 7.67 -12.37 11.05
CA TYR A 549 6.97 -11.45 11.95
C TYR A 549 6.83 -12.04 13.36
N THR A 550 6.53 -13.33 13.49
CA THR A 550 6.41 -14.01 14.78
C THR A 550 7.76 -14.07 15.49
N GLU A 551 8.83 -14.47 14.79
CA GLU A 551 10.21 -14.43 15.29
C GLU A 551 10.60 -13.01 15.75
N SER A 552 10.33 -11.99 14.94
CA SER A 552 10.56 -10.58 15.28
C SER A 552 9.85 -10.19 16.59
N ARG A 553 8.55 -10.50 16.71
CA ARG A 553 7.74 -10.20 17.90
C ARG A 553 8.30 -10.91 19.14
N ASP A 554 8.64 -12.18 19.04
CA ASP A 554 9.09 -12.97 20.17
C ASP A 554 10.50 -12.54 20.64
N ILE A 555 11.37 -12.08 19.73
CA ILE A 555 12.64 -11.43 20.08
C ILE A 555 12.40 -10.06 20.74
N LYS A 556 11.46 -9.25 20.25
CA LYS A 556 11.09 -7.97 20.90
C LYS A 556 10.57 -8.20 22.31
N ASN A 557 9.77 -9.24 22.54
CA ASN A 557 9.23 -9.55 23.86
C ASN A 557 10.35 -9.86 24.87
N LYS A 558 11.43 -10.54 24.47
CA LYS A 558 12.64 -10.72 25.31
C LYS A 558 13.29 -9.38 25.65
N ALA A 559 13.43 -8.48 24.67
CA ALA A 559 13.96 -7.13 24.90
C ALA A 559 13.05 -6.31 25.84
N ALA A 560 11.73 -6.50 25.77
CA ALA A 560 10.77 -5.82 26.64
C ALA A 560 10.90 -6.28 28.11
N GLU A 561 11.20 -7.54 28.39
CA GLU A 561 11.51 -7.99 29.76
C GLU A 561 12.80 -7.35 30.29
N ILE A 562 13.88 -7.32 29.50
CA ILE A 562 15.13 -6.62 29.88
C ILE A 562 14.86 -5.14 30.20
N ARG A 563 14.02 -4.47 29.41
CA ARG A 563 13.65 -3.06 29.64
C ARG A 563 12.94 -2.84 30.99
N LYS A 564 12.17 -3.81 31.50
CA LYS A 564 11.52 -3.71 32.82
C LYS A 564 12.53 -3.80 33.97
N GLU A 565 13.65 -4.51 33.76
CA GLU A 565 14.73 -4.63 34.74
C GLU A 565 15.63 -3.39 34.77
N GLY A 566 15.65 -2.60 33.69
CA GLY A 566 16.40 -1.34 33.58
C GLY A 566 17.69 -1.47 32.78
N PHE A 567 18.48 -0.39 32.70
CA PHE A 567 19.68 -0.29 31.85
C PHE A 567 20.97 -0.10 32.66
N ASP A 568 21.06 -0.72 33.84
CA ASP A 568 22.11 -0.48 34.84
C ASP A 568 23.55 -0.78 34.38
N THR A 569 23.75 -1.72 33.45
CA THR A 569 25.08 -2.14 32.99
C THR A 569 25.24 -1.98 31.48
N LYS A 570 26.49 -1.96 30.99
CA LYS A 570 26.75 -1.88 29.54
C LYS A 570 26.36 -3.17 28.84
N GLU A 571 26.57 -4.29 29.52
CA GLU A 571 26.26 -5.64 29.08
C GLU A 571 24.74 -5.77 28.81
N ILE A 572 23.90 -5.30 29.74
CA ILE A 572 22.43 -5.26 29.56
C ILE A 572 22.03 -4.36 28.38
N GLN A 573 22.66 -3.18 28.25
CA GLN A 573 22.38 -2.26 27.14
C GLN A 573 22.79 -2.82 25.78
N GLU A 574 23.91 -3.55 25.71
CA GLU A 574 24.36 -4.24 24.49
C GLU A 574 23.45 -5.42 24.14
N GLU A 575 23.05 -6.23 25.13
CA GLU A 575 22.09 -7.33 24.93
C GLU A 575 20.73 -6.83 24.41
N PHE A 576 20.14 -5.82 25.06
CA PHE A 576 18.91 -5.17 24.59
C PHE A 576 19.06 -4.64 23.15
N ASN A 577 20.14 -3.90 22.87
CA ASN A 577 20.37 -3.35 21.53
C ASN A 577 20.53 -4.47 20.47
N ASN A 578 21.16 -5.58 20.81
CA ASN A 578 21.32 -6.72 19.91
C ASN A 578 19.97 -7.38 19.60
N LEU A 579 19.12 -7.62 20.61
CA LEU A 579 17.76 -8.15 20.41
C LEU A 579 16.90 -7.21 19.56
N ILE A 580 16.98 -5.89 19.76
CA ILE A 580 16.26 -4.92 18.93
C ILE A 580 16.75 -4.92 17.47
N VAL A 581 18.06 -5.03 17.24
CA VAL A 581 18.64 -5.14 15.88
C VAL A 581 18.22 -6.45 15.21
N GLU A 582 18.27 -7.57 15.92
CA GLU A 582 17.86 -8.89 15.41
C GLU A 582 16.35 -8.92 15.08
N SER A 583 15.51 -8.42 16.01
CA SER A 583 14.07 -8.31 15.81
C SER A 583 13.72 -7.40 14.62
N ASN A 584 14.41 -6.27 14.46
CA ASN A 584 14.23 -5.38 13.31
C ASN A 584 14.65 -6.06 12.00
N LYS A 585 15.75 -6.81 11.99
CA LYS A 585 16.17 -7.58 10.82
C LYS A 585 15.10 -8.59 10.41
N LYS A 586 14.53 -9.33 11.35
CA LYS A 586 13.41 -10.26 11.09
C LYS A 586 12.18 -9.55 10.54
N LEU A 587 11.90 -8.34 11.00
CA LEU A 587 10.80 -7.51 10.48
C LEU A 587 11.05 -7.01 9.05
N GLN A 588 12.30 -6.69 8.71
CA GLN A 588 12.72 -6.36 7.35
C GLN A 588 12.58 -7.58 6.43
N GLU A 589 13.10 -8.74 6.82
CA GLU A 589 12.96 -10.00 6.07
C GLU A 589 11.46 -10.35 5.85
N ALA A 590 10.58 -10.04 6.80
CA ALA A 590 9.12 -10.18 6.65
C ALA A 590 8.52 -9.19 5.64
N ARG A 591 8.93 -7.90 5.69
CA ARG A 591 8.51 -6.88 4.72
C ARG A 591 8.90 -7.24 3.29
N ASP A 592 10.11 -7.74 3.11
CA ASP A 592 10.63 -8.14 1.80
C ASP A 592 9.82 -9.32 1.25
N ALA A 593 9.49 -10.31 2.09
CA ALA A 593 8.62 -11.43 1.71
C ALA A 593 7.20 -10.96 1.29
N VAL A 594 6.58 -10.02 1.99
CA VAL A 594 5.29 -9.43 1.55
C VAL A 594 5.45 -8.65 0.23
N THR A 595 6.57 -7.96 0.05
CA THR A 595 6.83 -7.17 -1.18
C THR A 595 6.96 -8.09 -2.40
N GLU A 596 7.69 -9.20 -2.28
CA GLU A 596 7.76 -10.22 -3.34
C GLU A 596 6.43 -10.94 -3.57
N ALA A 597 5.64 -11.16 -2.52
CA ALA A 597 4.28 -11.68 -2.67
C ALA A 597 3.38 -10.71 -3.45
N HIS A 598 3.46 -9.40 -3.19
CA HIS A 598 2.68 -8.40 -3.91
C HIS A 598 3.02 -8.37 -5.41
N LYS A 599 4.31 -8.45 -5.78
CA LYS A 599 4.74 -8.62 -7.17
C LYS A 599 4.15 -9.88 -7.79
N THR A 600 4.27 -11.02 -7.09
CA THR A 600 3.70 -12.31 -7.52
C THR A 600 2.17 -12.21 -7.74
N LEU A 601 1.46 -11.51 -6.86
CA LEU A 601 0.02 -11.29 -6.98
C LEU A 601 -0.35 -10.45 -8.21
N ALA A 602 0.42 -9.40 -8.52
CA ALA A 602 0.23 -8.60 -9.73
C ALA A 602 0.44 -9.44 -11.01
N GLU A 603 1.43 -10.33 -11.03
CA GLU A 603 1.62 -11.29 -12.13
C GLU A 603 0.45 -12.28 -12.27
N ILE A 604 -0.03 -12.84 -11.15
CA ILE A 604 -1.21 -13.73 -11.12
C ILE A 604 -2.43 -13.02 -11.70
N ILE A 605 -2.75 -11.81 -11.23
CA ILE A 605 -3.89 -11.03 -11.72
C ILE A 605 -3.74 -10.74 -13.21
N THR A 606 -2.54 -10.34 -13.66
CA THR A 606 -2.26 -10.07 -15.09
C THR A 606 -2.46 -11.30 -15.96
N LYS A 607 -2.07 -12.49 -15.50
CA LYS A 607 -2.30 -13.76 -16.22
C LYS A 607 -3.77 -14.15 -16.23
N ILE A 608 -4.45 -14.08 -15.09
CA ILE A 608 -5.89 -14.37 -14.98
C ILE A 608 -6.70 -13.44 -15.90
N LEU A 609 -6.41 -12.14 -15.93
CA LEU A 609 -7.08 -11.17 -16.81
C LEU A 609 -6.99 -11.53 -18.30
N LYS A 610 -5.86 -12.09 -18.75
CA LYS A 610 -5.70 -12.55 -20.14
C LYS A 610 -6.63 -13.72 -20.46
N VAL A 611 -6.75 -14.69 -19.55
CA VAL A 611 -7.67 -15.84 -19.70
C VAL A 611 -9.14 -15.37 -19.71
N TYR A 612 -9.46 -14.35 -18.91
CA TYR A 612 -10.78 -13.73 -18.82
C TYR A 612 -11.10 -12.73 -19.97
N ASN A 613 -10.27 -12.62 -21.02
CA ASN A 613 -10.41 -11.62 -22.09
C ASN A 613 -10.60 -10.18 -21.57
N GLY A 614 -9.93 -9.84 -20.46
CA GLY A 614 -10.00 -8.53 -19.82
C GLY A 614 -11.25 -8.26 -18.96
N LYS A 615 -12.18 -9.21 -18.81
CA LYS A 615 -13.39 -9.06 -17.99
C LYS A 615 -13.34 -9.93 -16.73
N LEU A 616 -12.96 -9.34 -15.60
CA LEU A 616 -13.11 -10.00 -14.30
C LEU A 616 -14.57 -10.43 -14.07
N PRO A 617 -14.81 -11.50 -13.29
CA PRO A 617 -16.14 -11.75 -12.77
C PRO A 617 -16.56 -10.56 -11.90
N GLU A 618 -17.72 -9.97 -12.18
CA GLU A 618 -18.35 -9.02 -11.27
C GLU A 618 -18.54 -9.71 -9.92
N THR A 619 -17.89 -9.18 -8.87
CA THR A 619 -18.16 -9.57 -7.50
C THR A 619 -19.55 -9.07 -7.16
N THR A 620 -20.43 -9.95 -6.70
CA THR A 620 -21.82 -9.56 -6.48
C THR A 620 -21.91 -8.57 -5.31
N PRO A 621 -22.93 -7.70 -5.25
CA PRO A 621 -23.16 -6.86 -4.09
C PRO A 621 -23.34 -7.66 -2.78
N GLU A 622 -23.74 -8.94 -2.85
CA GLU A 622 -23.80 -9.85 -1.70
C GLU A 622 -22.42 -10.39 -1.30
N ASP A 623 -21.48 -10.58 -2.23
CA ASP A 623 -20.07 -10.84 -1.92
C ASP A 623 -19.41 -9.63 -1.24
N ILE A 624 -19.81 -8.41 -1.61
CA ILE A 624 -19.30 -7.16 -1.03
C ILE A 624 -19.96 -6.89 0.34
N ALA A 625 -21.26 -7.11 0.48
CA ALA A 625 -21.97 -6.95 1.75
C ALA A 625 -21.53 -7.99 2.80
N SER A 626 -21.39 -9.26 2.41
CA SER A 626 -20.82 -10.28 3.30
C SER A 626 -19.33 -10.05 3.59
N GLN A 627 -18.59 -9.35 2.73
CA GLN A 627 -17.24 -8.88 3.05
C GLN A 627 -17.26 -7.74 4.07
N ALA A 628 -18.15 -6.76 3.93
CA ALA A 628 -18.32 -5.69 4.92
C ALA A 628 -18.75 -6.26 6.27
N GLU A 629 -19.76 -7.14 6.31
CA GLU A 629 -20.20 -7.80 7.54
C GLU A 629 -19.15 -8.79 8.10
N ALA A 630 -18.27 -9.39 7.27
CA ALA A 630 -17.18 -10.24 7.75
C ALA A 630 -15.92 -9.47 8.17
N GLU A 631 -15.72 -8.24 7.66
CA GLU A 631 -14.72 -7.30 8.15
C GLU A 631 -15.23 -6.72 9.48
N GLU A 632 -16.46 -6.18 9.51
CA GLU A 632 -17.12 -5.66 10.70
C GLU A 632 -17.34 -6.74 11.78
N SER A 633 -17.60 -8.02 11.47
CA SER A 633 -17.69 -9.09 12.49
C SER A 633 -16.37 -9.80 12.80
N ALA A 634 -15.33 -9.67 11.98
CA ALA A 634 -13.97 -10.00 12.41
C ALA A 634 -13.39 -8.91 13.34
N GLU A 635 -13.89 -7.68 13.26
CA GLU A 635 -13.54 -6.56 14.13
C GLU A 635 -14.47 -6.44 15.36
N ALA A 636 -15.77 -6.71 15.23
CA ALA A 636 -16.80 -6.58 16.29
C ALA A 636 -17.26 -7.92 16.91
N GLY A 637 -16.79 -9.07 16.43
CA GLY A 637 -16.92 -10.39 17.09
C GLY A 637 -16.12 -10.52 18.40
N VAL A 638 -15.96 -9.39 19.09
CA VAL A 638 -15.06 -9.06 20.19
C VAL A 638 -15.83 -8.38 21.34
N GLU A 639 -17.09 -7.97 21.13
CA GLU A 639 -17.97 -7.33 22.14
C GLU A 639 -19.08 -8.23 22.71
N ALA A 640 -18.95 -9.57 22.62
CA ALA A 640 -19.90 -10.54 23.19
C ALA A 640 -19.23 -11.59 24.10
#